data_AF-A0A7Y4Y4K5-F1
#
_entry.id   AF-A0A7Y4Y4K5-F1
#
_cell.length_a   1.000
_cell.length_b   1.000
_cell.length_c   1.000
_cell.angle_alpha   90.00
_cell.angle_beta   90.00
_cell.angle_gamma   90.00
#
_symmetry.space_group_name_H-M   'P 1'
#
loop_
_entity.id
_entity.type
_entity.pdbx_description
1 polymer ?
#
loop_
_entity_poly.entity_id
_entity_poly.type
_entity_poly.pdbx_seq_one_letter_code
_entity_poly.pdbx_strand_id
1 'polypeptide(L)'
;MHLRVLTYNVQCRPIVDNVDNGVRAEEIARRIVASHWDFDIVCLNEVFADTAREKFVAGLKTKYPHYVESIGGERGFASSLADTDSAGFVALSVGLRVLTLGLIDVFGTSQDSGLMLFSRFPFDRKPNPDDAATTLPALNWKPYSQRTNDDALSEKGALAIRLLLPSGDKYVVSATHMQASDKDDDEDSGIRLSQFEEAWGNLQPLLSEGGSQYDFVHCGDVNVDGAMTLPNAGDAGTEWKARFSQPMSGPADYWDAVAFEQSPHLWEYRSPGLTHPVDPGITAPTANGDRRYDYFLTRPGTGNRTLQHAFIDHPLCVTMQTLSFTSDHWPVVADFMPDHRGPGTSAARGIPVACDETSPSFGTSGRLRAGEIDWFCVTKPGTYEFATFGADITLYGEANLSRPLAIYQTLDRGAERSVKYLLPDAPVFVKVQSPDRHATPDYALNIRRFLGTSLSDAIGLVRRVTETSNHRIGFPDSDYECLLGDGERGEPVVDARYFEFDVLPTTSGKPQEVRLTGASSSGGASMRLIIGQQVAPDVLDVMANTQYGTGAFSLVVELKAGHYFVVAQRHPGSGFAGSDFSLSWDSNVSVLYTPAGYEKGANPEGFNPLAGFPPPQSVILKCVEETDSPFDIGSDDIAVQMLVDDMSVVVIKNSELGEFDTNAPRPLDPWIPSIITYVDRLQLKIVEEDSVENDHGSLEFAMAAKYRSGARPGATPLDPGAMIVTERADFSGGTYTLTLTLV
;
A
#
# COMPACT_ATOMS: atom_id res chain seq x y z
N MET A 1 21.67 -11.82 9.47
CA MET A 1 20.53 -12.42 8.73
C MET A 1 19.38 -11.41 8.60
N HIS A 2 18.88 -11.03 7.43
CA HIS A 2 17.68 -10.15 7.32
C HIS A 2 16.47 -10.62 8.17
N LEU A 3 15.65 -9.67 8.64
CA LEU A 3 14.43 -9.92 9.42
C LEU A 3 13.25 -9.14 8.84
N ARG A 4 12.09 -9.79 8.74
CA ARG A 4 10.82 -9.15 8.42
C ARG A 4 9.85 -9.23 9.58
N VAL A 5 9.43 -8.07 10.10
CA VAL A 5 8.58 -7.95 11.28
C VAL A 5 7.25 -7.34 10.90
N LEU A 6 6.15 -7.95 11.34
CA LEU A 6 4.78 -7.41 11.27
C LEU A 6 4.36 -6.92 12.66
N THR A 7 3.76 -5.75 12.73
CA THR A 7 2.99 -5.29 13.89
C THR A 7 1.56 -4.95 13.48
N TYR A 8 0.58 -5.37 14.28
CA TYR A 8 -0.82 -5.09 13.99
C TYR A 8 -1.69 -5.07 15.26
N ASN A 9 -2.30 -3.93 15.58
CA ASN A 9 -3.45 -3.88 16.49
C ASN A 9 -4.68 -4.50 15.81
N VAL A 10 -5.21 -5.58 16.38
CA VAL A 10 -6.31 -6.37 15.77
C VAL A 10 -7.67 -6.14 16.43
N GLN A 11 -7.74 -5.22 17.40
CA GLN A 11 -8.97 -4.76 18.04
C GLN A 11 -9.92 -5.89 18.51
N CYS A 12 -9.36 -6.97 19.04
CA CYS A 12 -10.12 -8.11 19.54
C CYS A 12 -10.54 -7.88 21.00
N ARG A 13 -11.37 -6.86 21.23
CA ARG A 13 -11.83 -6.45 22.57
C ARG A 13 -13.00 -7.34 23.05
N PRO A 14 -13.18 -7.55 24.37
CA PRO A 14 -14.21 -8.45 24.89
C PRO A 14 -15.66 -7.95 24.68
N ILE A 15 -15.84 -6.65 24.41
CA ILE A 15 -17.13 -5.96 24.30
C ILE A 15 -17.10 -5.04 23.08
N VAL A 16 -17.23 -5.59 21.87
CA VAL A 16 -17.66 -4.79 20.72
C VAL A 16 -18.83 -5.53 20.09
N ASP A 17 -19.97 -4.85 20.04
CA ASP A 17 -21.20 -5.33 19.45
C ASP A 17 -20.98 -5.74 17.98
N ASN A 18 -21.61 -6.84 17.58
CA ASN A 18 -21.83 -7.32 16.21
C ASN A 18 -20.69 -8.01 15.42
N VAL A 19 -19.53 -8.38 16.01
CA VAL A 19 -18.54 -9.25 15.32
C VAL A 19 -17.91 -10.30 16.24
N ASP A 20 -17.99 -11.58 15.85
CA ASP A 20 -17.28 -12.67 16.54
C ASP A 20 -15.75 -12.48 16.41
N ASN A 21 -15.12 -12.05 17.50
CA ASN A 21 -13.66 -11.92 17.64
C ASN A 21 -12.90 -13.18 17.20
N GLY A 22 -13.49 -14.37 17.37
CA GLY A 22 -12.91 -15.63 16.92
C GLY A 22 -12.84 -15.72 15.40
N VAL A 23 -13.90 -15.32 14.69
CA VAL A 23 -13.94 -15.28 13.21
C VAL A 23 -12.93 -14.25 12.68
N ARG A 24 -12.87 -13.06 13.30
CA ARG A 24 -11.88 -12.04 12.94
C ARG A 24 -10.45 -12.55 13.10
N ALA A 25 -10.13 -13.12 14.26
CA ALA A 25 -8.80 -13.64 14.56
C ALA A 25 -8.41 -14.80 13.63
N GLU A 26 -9.33 -15.71 13.33
CA GLU A 26 -9.10 -16.82 12.40
C GLU A 26 -8.73 -16.32 11.00
N GLU A 27 -9.44 -15.29 10.50
CA GLU A 27 -9.17 -14.73 9.20
C GLU A 27 -7.85 -13.95 9.15
N ILE A 28 -7.57 -13.12 10.16
CA ILE A 28 -6.28 -12.41 10.26
C ILE A 28 -5.14 -13.42 10.31
N ALA A 29 -5.24 -14.46 11.15
CA ALA A 29 -4.23 -15.51 11.24
C ALA A 29 -4.02 -16.24 9.90
N ARG A 30 -5.11 -16.61 9.21
CA ARG A 30 -5.06 -17.26 7.89
C ARG A 30 -4.31 -16.40 6.88
N ARG A 31 -4.56 -15.09 6.85
CA ARG A 31 -3.88 -14.18 5.92
C ARG A 31 -2.43 -13.90 6.28
N ILE A 32 -2.10 -13.81 7.57
CA ILE A 32 -0.69 -13.73 8.02
C ILE A 32 0.09 -14.95 7.54
N VAL A 33 -0.51 -16.14 7.60
CA VAL A 33 0.12 -17.38 7.09
C VAL A 33 0.24 -17.36 5.56
N ALA A 34 -0.80 -16.92 4.86
CA ALA A 34 -0.87 -16.88 3.40
C ALA A 34 -0.13 -15.69 2.75
N SER A 35 0.30 -14.70 3.54
CA SER A 35 0.95 -13.49 3.02
C SER A 35 2.24 -13.85 2.29
N HIS A 36 2.37 -13.34 1.06
CA HIS A 36 3.55 -13.51 0.22
C HIS A 36 4.79 -12.82 0.80
N TRP A 37 4.59 -11.88 1.73
CA TRP A 37 5.68 -11.24 2.46
C TRP A 37 6.36 -12.18 3.46
N ASP A 38 5.72 -13.28 3.87
CA ASP A 38 6.34 -14.35 4.64
C ASP A 38 7.06 -13.89 5.93
N PHE A 39 6.37 -13.28 6.89
CA PHE A 39 7.02 -12.67 8.08
C PHE A 39 7.87 -13.62 8.91
N ASP A 40 8.89 -13.10 9.61
CA ASP A 40 9.70 -13.86 10.57
C ASP A 40 9.17 -13.72 12.01
N ILE A 41 8.67 -12.52 12.33
CA ILE A 41 8.13 -12.15 13.64
C ILE A 41 6.80 -11.41 13.44
N VAL A 42 5.82 -11.71 14.29
CA VAL A 42 4.50 -11.08 14.29
C VAL A 42 4.18 -10.60 15.71
N CYS A 43 3.92 -9.31 15.86
CA CYS A 43 3.49 -8.66 17.10
C CYS A 43 2.03 -8.23 16.94
N LEU A 44 1.15 -8.64 17.85
CA LEU A 44 -0.27 -8.28 17.83
C LEU A 44 -0.64 -7.50 19.10
N ASN A 45 -1.46 -6.46 18.92
CA ASN A 45 -2.04 -5.66 20.00
C ASN A 45 -3.56 -5.85 20.11
N GLU A 46 -4.12 -5.57 21.29
CA GLU A 46 -5.55 -5.69 21.62
C GLU A 46 -6.15 -7.09 21.41
N VAL A 47 -5.39 -8.15 21.66
CA VAL A 47 -5.92 -9.53 21.72
C VAL A 47 -6.46 -9.84 23.13
N PHE A 48 -7.50 -9.12 23.53
CA PHE A 48 -8.10 -9.27 24.87
C PHE A 48 -9.08 -10.45 24.94
N ALA A 49 -9.83 -10.73 23.88
CA ALA A 49 -10.79 -11.82 23.85
C ALA A 49 -10.11 -13.20 23.79
N ASP A 50 -10.46 -14.09 24.73
CA ASP A 50 -9.93 -15.45 24.80
C ASP A 50 -10.19 -16.25 23.51
N THR A 51 -11.37 -16.09 22.90
CA THR A 51 -11.72 -16.75 21.63
C THR A 51 -10.81 -16.31 20.48
N ALA A 52 -10.41 -15.04 20.42
CA ALA A 52 -9.46 -14.56 19.42
C ALA A 52 -8.07 -15.17 19.65
N ARG A 53 -7.62 -15.19 20.90
CA ARG A 53 -6.32 -15.74 21.30
C ARG A 53 -6.16 -17.20 20.90
N GLU A 54 -7.16 -18.02 21.19
CA GLU A 54 -7.18 -19.44 20.79
C GLU A 54 -7.05 -19.59 19.27
N LYS A 55 -7.74 -18.75 18.49
CA LYS A 55 -7.71 -18.76 17.03
C LYS A 55 -6.37 -18.31 16.46
N PHE A 56 -5.76 -17.26 17.02
CA PHE A 56 -4.41 -16.85 16.64
C PHE A 56 -3.38 -17.94 16.94
N VAL A 57 -3.40 -18.55 18.13
CA VAL A 57 -2.49 -19.65 18.45
C VAL A 57 -2.71 -20.83 17.49
N ALA A 58 -3.96 -21.23 17.26
CA ALA A 58 -4.28 -22.34 16.36
C ALA A 58 -3.80 -22.09 14.93
N GLY A 59 -4.00 -20.88 14.41
CA GLY A 59 -3.63 -20.52 13.04
C GLY A 59 -2.14 -20.26 12.84
N LEU A 60 -1.45 -19.68 13.83
CA LEU A 60 -0.06 -19.20 13.66
C LEU A 60 1.00 -20.19 14.14
N LYS A 61 0.73 -21.02 15.16
CA LYS A 61 1.77 -21.84 15.82
C LYS A 61 2.53 -22.80 14.90
N THR A 62 1.91 -23.24 13.80
CA THR A 62 2.56 -24.15 12.84
C THR A 62 3.70 -23.46 12.09
N LYS A 63 3.53 -22.17 11.77
CA LYS A 63 4.52 -21.36 11.07
C LYS A 63 5.44 -20.62 12.05
N TYR A 64 4.92 -20.26 13.22
CA TYR A 64 5.60 -19.51 14.28
C TYR A 64 5.51 -20.27 15.61
N PRO A 65 6.34 -21.31 15.81
CA PRO A 65 6.20 -22.22 16.95
C PRO A 65 6.65 -21.63 18.29
N HIS A 66 7.34 -20.49 18.28
CA HIS A 66 7.81 -19.82 19.50
C HIS A 66 6.94 -18.58 19.74
N TYR A 67 6.13 -18.59 20.80
CA TYR A 67 5.16 -17.52 21.00
C TYR A 67 4.86 -17.23 22.48
N VAL A 68 4.42 -15.99 22.71
CA VAL A 68 3.76 -15.53 23.93
C VAL A 68 2.29 -15.38 23.62
N GLU A 69 1.47 -16.22 24.24
CA GLU A 69 0.02 -16.24 24.03
C GLU A 69 -0.69 -15.15 24.82
N SER A 70 -0.20 -14.85 26.03
CA SER A 70 -0.77 -13.85 26.92
C SER A 70 0.22 -13.48 28.00
N ILE A 71 0.17 -12.23 28.43
CA ILE A 71 1.01 -11.72 29.50
C ILE A 71 0.27 -10.68 30.36
N GLY A 72 0.44 -10.79 31.68
CA GLY A 72 -0.21 -9.96 32.69
C GLY A 72 0.33 -10.18 34.12
N GLY A 73 -0.17 -9.39 35.07
CA GLY A 73 0.16 -9.34 36.49
C GLY A 73 1.41 -8.52 36.83
N GLU A 74 1.48 -7.97 38.06
CA GLU A 74 2.66 -7.22 38.58
C GLU A 74 3.98 -8.02 38.57
N ARG A 75 3.91 -9.36 38.45
CA ARG A 75 5.07 -10.25 38.39
C ARG A 75 5.40 -10.79 36.99
N GLY A 76 4.63 -10.41 35.96
CA GLY A 76 4.87 -10.85 34.58
C GLY A 76 4.80 -12.37 34.40
N PHE A 77 3.69 -12.97 34.81
CA PHE A 77 3.44 -14.37 34.47
C PHE A 77 2.94 -14.42 33.02
N ALA A 78 3.80 -14.85 32.10
CA ALA A 78 3.31 -15.34 30.81
C ALA A 78 2.46 -16.58 31.09
N SER A 79 1.17 -16.50 30.84
CA SER A 79 0.20 -17.55 31.22
C SER A 79 0.36 -18.82 30.38
N SER A 80 0.98 -18.70 29.19
CA SER A 80 1.50 -19.81 28.38
C SER A 80 2.64 -19.34 27.47
N LEU A 81 3.74 -20.08 27.52
CA LEU A 81 4.91 -19.97 26.64
C LEU A 81 5.07 -21.31 25.93
N ALA A 82 5.19 -21.28 24.59
CA ALA A 82 5.54 -22.46 23.81
C ALA A 82 6.93 -22.25 23.19
N ASP A 83 7.82 -23.22 23.42
CA ASP A 83 9.17 -23.27 22.86
C ASP A 83 9.49 -24.74 22.58
N THR A 84 9.81 -25.11 21.34
CA THR A 84 9.83 -26.52 20.87
C THR A 84 10.89 -27.41 21.54
N ASP A 85 11.80 -26.84 22.36
CA ASP A 85 12.79 -27.56 23.18
C ASP A 85 12.36 -27.79 24.65
N SER A 86 11.06 -27.71 24.98
CA SER A 86 10.58 -27.72 26.37
C SER A 86 9.82 -28.98 26.82
N ALA A 87 10.53 -30.12 26.92
CA ALA A 87 10.04 -31.25 27.72
C ALA A 87 9.94 -30.93 29.25
N GLY A 88 10.47 -29.79 29.71
CA GLY A 88 10.52 -29.41 31.12
C GLY A 88 9.61 -28.25 31.57
N PHE A 89 8.99 -27.49 30.66
CA PHE A 89 8.28 -26.25 31.03
C PHE A 89 6.76 -26.45 31.24
N VAL A 90 6.21 -27.56 30.73
CA VAL A 90 4.80 -27.95 30.91
C VAL A 90 4.45 -28.21 32.40
N ALA A 91 5.44 -28.49 33.26
CA ALA A 91 5.20 -28.74 34.67
C ALA A 91 4.97 -27.46 35.51
N LEU A 92 5.46 -26.29 35.08
CA LEU A 92 5.28 -25.02 35.82
C LEU A 92 4.01 -24.27 35.41
N SER A 93 3.62 -24.32 34.13
CA SER A 93 2.38 -23.71 33.62
C SER A 93 1.11 -24.46 34.07
N VAL A 94 1.19 -25.78 34.26
CA VAL A 94 0.09 -26.60 34.78
C VAL A 94 0.03 -26.55 36.33
N GLY A 95 1.17 -26.42 37.01
CA GLY A 95 1.24 -26.37 38.48
C GLY A 95 0.66 -25.09 39.10
N LEU A 96 0.68 -23.96 38.37
CA LEU A 96 0.21 -22.67 38.88
C LEU A 96 -1.25 -22.34 38.49
N ARG A 97 -1.80 -22.96 37.42
CA ARG A 97 -3.25 -22.84 37.08
C ARG A 97 -4.16 -23.34 38.21
N VAL A 98 -3.68 -24.21 39.10
CA VAL A 98 -4.47 -24.77 40.21
C VAL A 98 -4.46 -23.89 41.47
N LEU A 99 -3.50 -22.96 41.62
CA LEU A 99 -3.39 -22.11 42.82
C LEU A 99 -4.06 -20.74 42.67
N THR A 100 -4.28 -20.24 41.46
CA THR A 100 -5.00 -18.97 41.21
C THR A 100 -6.52 -19.10 41.15
N LEU A 101 -7.07 -20.31 40.99
CA LEU A 101 -8.52 -20.56 40.98
C LEU A 101 -9.22 -20.37 42.35
N GLY A 102 -8.50 -19.99 43.40
CA GLY A 102 -9.03 -19.90 44.76
C GLY A 102 -9.04 -18.51 45.42
N LEU A 103 -8.43 -17.46 44.84
CA LEU A 103 -8.25 -16.18 45.55
C LEU A 103 -8.41 -14.89 44.72
N ILE A 104 -8.69 -14.95 43.42
CA ILE A 104 -8.92 -13.73 42.60
C ILE A 104 -10.38 -13.74 42.12
N ASP A 105 -11.30 -13.36 43.01
CA ASP A 105 -12.70 -13.11 42.61
C ASP A 105 -13.42 -12.06 43.48
N VAL A 106 -12.68 -11.12 44.10
CA VAL A 106 -13.31 -10.13 45.01
C VAL A 106 -12.86 -8.68 44.80
N PHE A 107 -11.86 -8.36 43.98
CA PHE A 107 -11.49 -6.95 43.71
C PHE A 107 -11.03 -6.73 42.25
N GLY A 108 -11.95 -6.25 41.40
CA GLY A 108 -11.67 -5.55 40.12
C GLY A 108 -11.02 -6.38 39.01
N THR A 109 -11.80 -6.80 38.02
CA THR A 109 -11.39 -7.56 36.84
C THR A 109 -10.47 -6.75 35.91
N SER A 110 -9.15 -6.83 36.10
CA SER A 110 -8.19 -6.33 35.11
C SER A 110 -8.10 -7.31 33.94
N GLN A 111 -8.37 -6.84 32.73
CA GLN A 111 -7.99 -7.53 31.49
C GLN A 111 -6.46 -7.63 31.44
N ASP A 112 -5.93 -8.64 30.72
CA ASP A 112 -4.49 -8.73 30.53
C ASP A 112 -3.97 -7.66 29.55
N SER A 113 -2.72 -7.77 29.11
CA SER A 113 -2.10 -6.76 28.25
C SER A 113 -2.65 -6.69 26.81
N GLY A 114 -3.36 -7.73 26.36
CA GLY A 114 -3.75 -7.87 24.96
C GLY A 114 -2.58 -8.01 23.98
N LEU A 115 -1.35 -8.25 24.47
CA LEU A 115 -0.17 -8.44 23.63
C LEU A 115 0.03 -9.92 23.30
N MET A 116 0.29 -10.21 22.03
CA MET A 116 0.82 -11.50 21.59
C MET A 116 2.07 -11.29 20.73
N LEU A 117 3.02 -12.22 20.83
CA LEU A 117 4.21 -12.24 19.97
C LEU A 117 4.43 -13.64 19.45
N PHE A 118 4.63 -13.76 18.15
CA PHE A 118 4.93 -15.01 17.46
C PHE A 118 6.26 -14.88 16.71
N SER A 119 7.09 -15.92 16.76
CA SER A 119 8.38 -15.96 16.08
C SER A 119 8.64 -17.33 15.45
N ARG A 120 9.32 -17.30 14.29
CA ARG A 120 9.96 -18.49 13.73
C ARG A 120 11.19 -18.94 14.51
N PHE A 121 11.79 -18.04 15.28
CA PHE A 121 13.05 -18.25 15.95
C PHE A 121 12.84 -18.53 17.44
N PRO A 122 13.66 -19.41 18.03
CA PRO A 122 13.58 -19.72 19.45
C PRO A 122 13.90 -18.51 20.32
N PHE A 123 13.31 -18.49 21.51
CA PHE A 123 13.66 -17.52 22.53
C PHE A 123 15.03 -17.88 23.11
N ASP A 124 15.93 -16.89 23.22
CA ASP A 124 17.19 -17.07 23.94
C ASP A 124 16.91 -17.41 25.40
N ARG A 125 17.84 -18.09 26.05
CA ARG A 125 17.66 -18.61 27.41
C ARG A 125 18.69 -18.04 28.36
N LYS A 126 18.24 -17.65 29.55
CA LYS A 126 19.07 -17.17 30.66
C LYS A 126 18.99 -18.15 31.84
N PRO A 127 20.04 -18.26 32.69
CA PRO A 127 19.97 -19.06 33.91
C PRO A 127 18.78 -18.64 34.76
N ASN A 128 18.05 -19.62 35.30
CA ASN A 128 16.99 -19.34 36.24
C ASN A 128 17.62 -18.86 37.58
N PRO A 129 17.30 -17.66 38.07
CA PRO A 129 17.86 -17.15 39.33
C PRO A 129 17.46 -18.01 40.54
N ASP A 130 16.33 -18.71 40.48
CA ASP A 130 15.82 -19.56 41.57
C ASP A 130 16.32 -21.01 41.51
N ASP A 131 16.81 -21.45 40.35
CA ASP A 131 17.38 -22.79 40.15
C ASP A 131 18.41 -22.80 39.02
N ALA A 132 19.70 -22.72 39.39
CA ALA A 132 20.82 -22.69 38.45
C ALA A 132 20.91 -23.92 37.52
N ALA A 133 20.20 -25.03 37.80
CA ALA A 133 20.12 -26.19 36.91
C ALA A 133 19.14 -26.00 35.75
N THR A 134 18.33 -24.94 35.76
CA THR A 134 17.31 -24.64 34.75
C THR A 134 17.57 -23.30 34.08
N THR A 135 16.96 -23.11 32.91
CA THR A 135 17.03 -21.85 32.16
C THR A 135 15.64 -21.36 31.83
N LEU A 136 15.43 -20.05 31.90
CA LEU A 136 14.19 -19.39 31.52
C LEU A 136 14.39 -18.63 30.21
N PRO A 137 13.32 -18.38 29.43
CA PRO A 137 13.39 -17.44 28.32
C PRO A 137 13.92 -16.07 28.76
N ALA A 138 14.78 -15.47 27.94
CA ALA A 138 15.29 -14.12 28.11
C ALA A 138 14.19 -13.10 27.74
N LEU A 139 13.22 -12.98 28.63
CA LEU A 139 12.02 -12.15 28.51
C LEU A 139 11.93 -11.20 29.69
N ASN A 140 11.46 -9.97 29.43
CA ASN A 140 11.11 -8.98 30.43
C ASN A 140 9.69 -8.42 30.14
N TRP A 141 8.90 -8.25 31.20
CA TRP A 141 7.56 -7.67 31.15
C TRP A 141 7.48 -6.46 32.07
N LYS A 142 6.88 -5.38 31.56
CA LYS A 142 6.66 -4.17 32.33
C LYS A 142 5.22 -3.68 32.12
N PRO A 143 4.31 -3.90 33.09
CA PRO A 143 3.03 -3.22 33.08
C PRO A 143 3.27 -1.73 33.37
N TYR A 144 2.56 -0.86 32.67
CA TYR A 144 2.69 0.58 32.83
C TYR A 144 2.05 1.06 34.12
N SER A 145 2.78 1.90 34.84
CA SER A 145 2.36 2.40 36.15
C SER A 145 1.21 3.41 36.04
N GLN A 146 1.19 4.20 34.97
CA GLN A 146 0.17 5.20 34.70
C GLN A 146 -0.71 4.76 33.53
N ARG A 147 -2.01 4.68 33.80
CA ARG A 147 -3.11 4.36 32.87
C ARG A 147 -4.35 5.10 33.37
N THR A 148 -5.19 5.57 32.47
CA THR A 148 -6.45 6.25 32.84
C THR A 148 -7.62 5.74 31.99
N ASN A 149 -8.84 6.09 32.39
CA ASN A 149 -10.08 5.76 31.66
C ASN A 149 -10.18 4.24 31.37
N ASP A 150 -10.64 3.86 30.18
CA ASP A 150 -10.81 2.45 29.80
C ASP A 150 -9.49 1.67 29.81
N ASP A 151 -8.36 2.36 29.59
CA ASP A 151 -7.04 1.74 29.65
C ASP A 151 -6.65 1.29 31.07
N ALA A 152 -7.26 1.85 32.12
CA ALA A 152 -7.07 1.38 33.49
C ALA A 152 -7.69 -0.01 33.74
N LEU A 153 -8.58 -0.47 32.84
CA LEU A 153 -9.19 -1.81 32.89
C LEU A 153 -8.33 -2.90 32.26
N SER A 154 -7.18 -2.55 31.67
CA SER A 154 -6.25 -3.49 31.03
C SER A 154 -4.83 -3.33 31.53
N GLU A 155 -4.05 -4.41 31.54
CA GLU A 155 -2.64 -4.40 31.94
C GLU A 155 -1.73 -4.00 30.77
N LYS A 156 -1.97 -2.83 30.17
CA LYS A 156 -1.09 -2.25 29.15
C LYS A 156 0.36 -2.20 29.64
N GLY A 157 1.29 -2.45 28.72
CA GLY A 157 2.71 -2.56 29.07
C GLY A 157 3.61 -2.84 27.86
N ALA A 158 4.88 -3.14 28.17
CA ALA A 158 5.89 -3.55 27.21
C ALA A 158 6.37 -4.98 27.48
N LEU A 159 6.31 -5.83 26.46
CA LEU A 159 6.89 -7.17 26.43
C LEU A 159 8.18 -7.13 25.61
N ALA A 160 9.33 -7.43 26.21
CA ALA A 160 10.61 -7.52 25.51
C ALA A 160 11.16 -8.96 25.58
N ILE A 161 11.60 -9.50 24.45
CA ILE A 161 12.09 -10.87 24.31
C ILE A 161 13.37 -10.87 23.49
N ARG A 162 14.39 -11.60 23.94
CA ARG A 162 15.58 -11.88 23.14
C ARG A 162 15.41 -13.18 22.37
N LEU A 163 15.58 -13.12 21.06
CA LEU A 163 15.56 -14.23 20.13
C LEU A 163 16.98 -14.73 19.86
N LEU A 164 17.10 -16.02 19.55
CA LEU A 164 18.30 -16.63 19.01
C LEU A 164 18.10 -16.87 17.51
N LEU A 165 18.78 -16.08 16.68
CA LEU A 165 18.68 -16.21 15.23
C LEU A 165 19.47 -17.43 14.72
N PRO A 166 19.12 -17.99 13.56
CA PRO A 166 19.86 -19.09 12.92
C PRO A 166 21.36 -18.79 12.71
N SER A 167 21.75 -17.52 12.60
CA SER A 167 23.16 -17.11 12.51
C SER A 167 23.94 -17.26 13.83
N GLY A 168 23.25 -17.51 14.94
CA GLY A 168 23.79 -17.44 16.31
C GLY A 168 23.74 -16.03 16.91
N ASP A 169 23.33 -15.02 16.12
CA ASP A 169 23.14 -13.66 16.61
C ASP A 169 21.94 -13.60 17.55
N LYS A 170 22.04 -12.71 18.55
CA LYS A 170 20.92 -12.39 19.44
C LYS A 170 20.25 -11.11 18.97
N TYR A 171 18.93 -11.10 19.02
CA TYR A 171 18.11 -9.96 18.59
C TYR A 171 16.98 -9.73 19.58
N VAL A 172 16.73 -8.49 19.99
CA VAL A 172 15.65 -8.19 20.94
C VAL A 172 14.45 -7.61 20.22
N VAL A 173 13.28 -8.22 20.42
CA VAL A 173 12.00 -7.69 19.95
C VAL A 173 11.23 -7.22 21.16
N SER A 174 10.64 -6.03 21.08
CA SER A 174 9.75 -5.50 22.09
C SER A 174 8.41 -5.10 21.49
N ALA A 175 7.31 -5.57 22.06
CA ALA A 175 5.94 -5.23 21.69
C ALA A 175 5.31 -4.37 22.79
N THR A 176 4.55 -3.33 22.42
CA THR A 176 3.87 -2.43 23.36
C THR A 176 2.49 -2.02 22.88
N HIS A 177 1.60 -1.73 23.83
CA HIS A 177 0.36 -0.98 23.60
C HIS A 177 0.28 0.15 24.65
N MET A 178 0.39 1.40 24.23
CA MET A 178 0.43 2.57 25.12
C MET A 178 -0.94 3.21 25.33
N GLN A 179 -1.01 4.20 26.23
CA GLN A 179 -2.22 4.95 26.58
C GLN A 179 -2.86 5.59 25.34
N ALA A 180 -4.13 5.28 25.10
CA ALA A 180 -4.93 5.88 24.03
C ALA A 180 -5.33 7.32 24.39
N SER A 181 -5.64 8.11 23.36
CA SER A 181 -6.27 9.43 23.49
C SER A 181 -7.77 9.28 23.25
N ASP A 182 -8.62 9.90 24.07
CA ASP A 182 -10.08 9.74 23.96
C ASP A 182 -10.74 10.82 23.09
N LYS A 183 -10.16 12.03 23.01
CA LYS A 183 -10.79 13.17 22.29
C LYS A 183 -9.85 14.13 21.54
N ASP A 184 -8.61 14.31 21.99
CA ASP A 184 -7.63 15.21 21.38
C ASP A 184 -6.26 14.51 21.23
N ASP A 185 -5.54 14.78 20.13
CA ASP A 185 -4.30 14.09 19.74
C ASP A 185 -3.17 14.13 20.81
N ASP A 186 -3.12 15.20 21.62
CA ASP A 186 -2.12 15.38 22.68
C ASP A 186 -2.65 15.03 24.10
N GLU A 187 -3.91 14.58 24.21
CA GLU A 187 -4.50 14.10 25.48
C GLU A 187 -3.67 12.94 26.03
N ASP A 188 -3.34 12.97 27.31
CA ASP A 188 -2.50 11.96 27.97
C ASP A 188 -1.06 11.77 27.44
N SER A 189 -0.55 12.71 26.63
CA SER A 189 0.87 12.75 26.21
C SER A 189 1.87 12.64 27.38
N GLY A 190 1.53 13.18 28.55
CA GLY A 190 2.31 13.03 29.79
C GLY A 190 2.36 11.59 30.31
N ILE A 191 1.25 10.85 30.21
CA ILE A 191 1.19 9.43 30.57
C ILE A 191 2.05 8.64 29.59
N ARG A 192 1.85 8.81 28.27
CA ARG A 192 2.67 8.14 27.25
C ARG A 192 4.16 8.40 27.42
N LEU A 193 4.57 9.60 27.86
CA LEU A 193 5.97 9.89 28.17
C LEU A 193 6.53 8.98 29.25
N SER A 194 5.81 8.82 30.37
CA SER A 194 6.23 7.87 31.42
C SER A 194 6.28 6.42 30.89
N GLN A 195 5.35 6.04 30.01
CA GLN A 195 5.30 4.71 29.42
C GLN A 195 6.49 4.44 28.50
N PHE A 196 6.94 5.41 27.69
CA PHE A 196 8.19 5.29 26.92
C PHE A 196 9.41 5.05 27.82
N GLU A 197 9.53 5.78 28.94
CA GLU A 197 10.60 5.60 29.91
C GLU A 197 10.55 4.21 30.56
N GLU A 198 9.36 3.76 30.96
CA GLU A 198 9.13 2.43 31.53
C GLU A 198 9.46 1.32 30.53
N ALA A 199 9.05 1.47 29.26
CA ALA A 199 9.37 0.54 28.18
C ALA A 199 10.88 0.46 27.92
N TRP A 200 11.57 1.61 27.92
CA TRP A 200 13.02 1.67 27.74
C TRP A 200 13.76 0.99 28.90
N GLY A 201 13.35 1.30 30.15
CA GLY A 201 13.88 0.64 31.34
C GLY A 201 13.64 -0.88 31.35
N ASN A 202 12.57 -1.36 30.72
CA ASN A 202 12.27 -2.79 30.55
C ASN A 202 13.18 -3.46 29.51
N LEU A 203 13.46 -2.75 28.41
CA LEU A 203 14.25 -3.21 27.27
C LEU A 203 15.75 -3.25 27.58
N GLN A 204 16.28 -2.18 28.19
CA GLN A 204 17.71 -1.94 28.40
C GLN A 204 18.48 -3.10 29.09
N PRO A 205 17.93 -3.81 30.09
CA PRO A 205 18.61 -4.95 30.70
C PRO A 205 18.85 -6.10 29.72
N LEU A 206 17.93 -6.35 28.78
CA LEU A 206 18.12 -7.40 27.77
C LEU A 206 19.17 -7.02 26.73
N LEU A 207 19.32 -5.72 26.45
CA LEU A 207 20.28 -5.18 25.48
C LEU A 207 21.72 -5.19 25.98
N SER A 208 21.94 -5.10 27.30
CA SER A 208 23.27 -4.90 27.92
C SER A 208 23.79 -6.13 28.68
N GLU A 209 23.02 -7.22 28.69
CA GLU A 209 23.38 -8.45 29.40
C GLU A 209 24.63 -9.11 28.78
N GLY A 210 25.68 -9.25 29.60
CA GLY A 210 26.96 -9.84 29.20
C GLY A 210 27.95 -8.86 28.56
N GLY A 211 27.70 -7.55 28.60
CA GLY A 211 28.62 -6.52 28.11
C GLY A 211 28.66 -6.37 26.58
N SER A 212 27.77 -7.06 25.86
CA SER A 212 27.50 -6.84 24.44
C SER A 212 26.24 -5.99 24.27
N GLN A 213 26.21 -5.16 23.24
CA GLN A 213 25.02 -4.38 22.86
C GLN A 213 24.32 -5.11 21.73
N TYR A 214 23.09 -5.60 21.98
CA TYR A 214 22.31 -6.32 20.98
C TYR A 214 21.43 -5.36 20.16
N ASP A 215 21.20 -5.72 18.90
CA ASP A 215 20.23 -5.05 18.04
C ASP A 215 18.81 -5.26 18.58
N PHE A 216 17.94 -4.27 18.35
CA PHE A 216 16.54 -4.40 18.73
C PHE A 216 15.58 -3.72 17.77
N VAL A 217 14.32 -4.12 17.89
CA VAL A 217 13.16 -3.37 17.42
C VAL A 217 12.13 -3.29 18.54
N HIS A 218 11.58 -2.11 18.76
CA HIS A 218 10.44 -1.90 19.64
C HIS A 218 9.27 -1.46 18.77
N CYS A 219 8.16 -2.19 18.80
CA CYS A 219 7.04 -1.96 17.89
C CYS A 219 5.69 -2.13 18.58
N GLY A 220 4.63 -1.69 17.90
CA GLY A 220 3.25 -1.78 18.37
C GLY A 220 2.53 -0.45 18.33
N ASP A 221 1.31 -0.45 18.85
CA ASP A 221 0.49 0.74 19.02
C ASP A 221 1.02 1.63 20.17
N VAL A 222 1.70 2.72 19.80
CA VAL A 222 2.19 3.71 20.77
C VAL A 222 1.21 4.87 20.98
N ASN A 223 0.09 4.92 20.26
CA ASN A 223 -0.92 5.98 20.34
C ASN A 223 -0.34 7.41 20.22
N VAL A 224 0.60 7.59 19.29
CA VAL A 224 1.14 8.91 18.92
C VAL A 224 0.89 9.12 17.44
N ASP A 225 0.38 10.27 17.04
CA ASP A 225 0.23 10.60 15.63
C ASP A 225 1.58 10.79 14.94
N GLY A 226 1.69 10.35 13.69
CA GLY A 226 2.96 10.36 12.95
C GLY A 226 3.51 11.74 12.64
N ALA A 227 4.76 11.75 12.14
CA ALA A 227 5.47 12.95 11.71
C ALA A 227 4.75 13.73 10.61
N MET A 228 3.97 13.05 9.76
CA MET A 228 3.39 13.64 8.56
C MET A 228 1.91 13.27 8.48
N THR A 229 1.09 13.94 9.30
CA THR A 229 -0.37 13.97 9.08
C THR A 229 -0.74 14.90 7.93
N LEU A 230 0.19 15.76 7.47
CA LEU A 230 0.04 16.78 6.43
C LEU A 230 1.35 16.97 5.64
N PRO A 231 1.31 17.58 4.43
CA PRO A 231 2.43 17.60 3.46
C PRO A 231 3.75 18.26 3.90
N ASN A 232 3.80 18.93 5.05
CA ASN A 232 5.00 19.61 5.53
C ASN A 232 5.44 19.07 6.90
N ALA A 233 6.74 18.84 7.09
CA ALA A 233 7.31 18.49 8.39
C ALA A 233 7.03 19.52 9.52
N GLY A 234 6.63 20.75 9.15
CA GLY A 234 6.13 21.77 10.08
C GLY A 234 4.78 21.45 10.70
N ASP A 235 4.04 20.48 10.16
CA ASP A 235 2.65 20.16 10.51
C ASP A 235 2.53 18.86 11.36
N ALA A 236 3.65 18.21 11.70
CA ALA A 236 3.65 17.04 12.60
C ALA A 236 2.97 17.34 13.95
N GLY A 237 2.32 16.34 14.55
CA GLY A 237 1.74 16.43 15.89
C GLY A 237 2.74 16.93 16.94
N THR A 238 2.28 17.73 17.90
CA THR A 238 3.13 18.35 18.93
C THR A 238 3.87 17.27 19.71
N GLU A 239 3.18 16.19 20.08
CA GLU A 239 3.75 15.06 20.79
C GLU A 239 4.83 14.33 19.97
N TRP A 240 4.59 14.02 18.68
CA TRP A 240 5.59 13.38 17.84
C TRP A 240 6.87 14.20 17.77
N LYS A 241 6.75 15.52 17.55
CA LYS A 241 7.91 16.42 17.53
C LYS A 241 8.66 16.38 18.86
N ALA A 242 7.96 16.46 19.97
CA ALA A 242 8.58 16.41 21.29
C ALA A 242 9.34 15.10 21.55
N ARG A 243 8.87 13.99 20.97
CA ARG A 243 9.44 12.64 21.16
C ARG A 243 10.56 12.30 20.20
N PHE A 244 10.39 12.63 18.92
CA PHE A 244 11.20 12.05 17.84
C PHE A 244 11.97 13.09 17.03
N SER A 245 11.57 14.38 17.00
CA SER A 245 12.26 15.40 16.17
C SER A 245 13.70 15.70 16.57
N GLN A 246 14.08 15.36 17.80
CA GLN A 246 15.46 15.40 18.27
C GLN A 246 15.89 14.00 18.72
N PRO A 247 16.42 13.17 17.80
CA PRO A 247 16.91 11.85 18.15
C PRO A 247 17.95 11.93 19.28
N MET A 248 17.85 11.03 20.26
CA MET A 248 18.85 10.83 21.33
C MET A 248 19.03 11.96 22.36
N SER A 249 18.14 12.95 22.44
CA SER A 249 18.20 14.01 23.49
C SER A 249 17.17 13.84 24.61
N GLY A 250 16.33 12.80 24.57
CA GLY A 250 15.28 12.50 25.54
C GLY A 250 15.65 11.44 26.60
N PRO A 251 14.74 11.15 27.55
CA PRO A 251 14.94 10.17 28.62
C PRO A 251 14.91 8.70 28.14
N ALA A 252 14.39 8.45 26.93
CA ALA A 252 14.48 7.18 26.23
C ALA A 252 15.24 7.35 24.91
N ASP A 253 16.17 6.44 24.61
CA ASP A 253 17.01 6.50 23.39
C ASP A 253 16.31 5.81 22.19
N TYR A 254 15.10 6.25 21.87
CA TYR A 254 14.37 5.81 20.67
C TYR A 254 14.45 6.86 19.54
N TRP A 255 14.28 6.40 18.31
CA TRP A 255 13.78 7.24 17.23
C TRP A 255 12.77 6.47 16.39
N ASP A 256 11.95 7.21 15.67
CA ASP A 256 11.01 6.67 14.70
C ASP A 256 11.78 6.11 13.49
N ALA A 257 11.94 4.78 13.44
CA ALA A 257 12.73 4.14 12.39
C ALA A 257 12.07 4.32 11.02
N VAL A 258 10.74 4.50 10.97
CA VAL A 258 10.04 4.83 9.73
C VAL A 258 10.46 6.23 9.29
N ALA A 259 10.28 7.23 10.16
CA ALA A 259 10.63 8.61 9.80
C ALA A 259 12.12 8.85 9.48
N PHE A 260 13.04 8.06 10.05
CA PHE A 260 14.46 8.35 9.94
C PHE A 260 15.34 7.29 9.23
N GLU A 261 14.94 6.02 9.20
CA GLU A 261 15.69 4.94 8.54
C GLU A 261 15.07 4.53 7.21
N GLN A 262 13.75 4.69 7.04
CA GLN A 262 13.03 4.27 5.83
C GLN A 262 13.58 4.93 4.57
N SER A 263 13.57 4.12 3.50
CA SER A 263 13.50 4.46 2.07
C SER A 263 14.45 5.51 1.45
N PRO A 264 14.71 5.39 0.12
CA PRO A 264 15.65 6.22 -0.61
C PRO A 264 15.35 7.71 -0.51
N HIS A 265 16.22 8.47 0.16
CA HIS A 265 16.26 9.92 0.04
C HIS A 265 17.42 10.38 -0.87
N LEU A 266 17.20 11.44 -1.65
CA LEU A 266 18.20 12.05 -2.52
C LEU A 266 19.04 13.09 -1.76
N TRP A 267 20.04 12.65 -0.98
CA TRP A 267 20.91 13.52 -0.16
C TRP A 267 21.63 14.64 -0.96
N GLU A 268 21.86 14.48 -2.27
CA GLU A 268 22.74 15.37 -3.05
C GLU A 268 22.04 16.47 -3.86
N TYR A 269 20.70 16.51 -3.90
CA TYR A 269 20.00 17.55 -4.65
C TYR A 269 19.78 18.81 -3.80
N ARG A 270 20.78 19.72 -3.81
CA ARG A 270 20.67 21.11 -3.29
C ARG A 270 19.74 22.01 -4.12
N SER A 271 18.68 21.45 -4.70
CA SER A 271 17.57 22.24 -5.22
C SER A 271 16.60 22.46 -4.05
N PRO A 272 15.87 23.58 -3.95
CA PRO A 272 15.06 23.93 -2.77
C PRO A 272 13.89 22.97 -2.45
N GLY A 273 13.77 21.84 -3.15
CA GLY A 273 12.55 21.04 -3.21
C GLY A 273 12.59 19.67 -2.51
N LEU A 274 13.73 19.17 -2.03
CA LEU A 274 13.76 17.91 -1.27
C LEU A 274 14.65 18.05 -0.02
N THR A 275 14.12 18.72 0.99
CA THR A 275 14.65 18.70 2.36
C THR A 275 14.12 17.44 3.09
N HIS A 276 15.00 16.46 3.38
CA HIS A 276 14.89 15.30 4.30
C HIS A 276 13.53 14.84 4.89
N PRO A 277 13.41 13.52 5.15
CA PRO A 277 13.37 12.42 4.19
C PRO A 277 11.95 12.22 3.66
N VAL A 278 11.88 11.65 2.47
CA VAL A 278 10.65 11.51 1.70
C VAL A 278 9.93 10.24 2.16
N ASP A 279 9.19 10.33 3.26
CA ASP A 279 8.14 9.35 3.65
C ASP A 279 6.76 10.01 3.55
N PRO A 280 6.07 9.98 2.40
CA PRO A 280 4.70 10.50 2.34
C PRO A 280 3.63 9.42 2.59
N GLY A 281 3.95 8.22 3.11
CA GLY A 281 3.15 7.04 2.78
C GLY A 281 2.95 5.90 3.79
N ILE A 282 3.33 6.04 5.06
CA ILE A 282 2.82 5.16 6.16
C ILE A 282 2.24 5.99 7.31
N THR A 283 2.30 7.32 7.27
CA THR A 283 1.66 8.18 8.28
C THR A 283 0.61 9.13 7.71
N ALA A 284 0.43 9.17 6.39
CA ALA A 284 -0.60 9.99 5.79
C ALA A 284 -1.98 9.45 6.19
N PRO A 285 -2.87 10.25 6.80
CA PRO A 285 -4.26 9.89 6.92
C PRO A 285 -4.77 9.65 5.50
N THR A 286 -5.44 8.52 5.25
CA THR A 286 -6.34 8.47 4.08
C THR A 286 -7.26 9.69 4.16
N ALA A 287 -7.72 10.24 3.05
CA ALA A 287 -8.57 11.46 3.02
C ALA A 287 -9.83 11.46 3.93
N ASN A 288 -10.13 10.32 4.58
CA ASN A 288 -11.20 10.13 5.54
C ASN A 288 -10.75 9.93 7.00
N GLY A 289 -9.45 9.93 7.33
CA GLY A 289 -8.95 9.89 8.73
C GLY A 289 -9.22 8.59 9.53
N ASP A 290 -9.66 7.50 8.91
CA ASP A 290 -10.33 6.41 9.64
C ASP A 290 -9.43 5.37 10.33
N ARG A 291 -8.09 5.37 10.17
CA ARG A 291 -7.22 4.31 10.73
C ARG A 291 -5.85 4.79 11.20
N ARG A 292 -5.40 4.23 12.34
CA ARG A 292 -4.14 4.52 13.05
C ARG A 292 -3.00 3.60 12.60
N TYR A 293 -1.77 3.98 12.92
CA TYR A 293 -0.55 3.23 12.57
C TYR A 293 0.17 2.72 13.81
N ASP A 294 0.67 1.49 13.72
CA ASP A 294 1.66 0.97 14.64
C ASP A 294 3.06 1.48 14.27
N TYR A 295 3.96 1.55 15.25
CA TYR A 295 5.30 2.09 15.08
C TYR A 295 6.38 1.02 15.03
N PHE A 296 7.51 1.37 14.40
CA PHE A 296 8.79 0.71 14.57
C PHE A 296 9.80 1.71 15.11
N LEU A 297 10.28 1.46 16.32
CA LEU A 297 11.30 2.24 17.01
C LEU A 297 12.58 1.43 17.13
N THR A 298 13.69 2.07 16.78
CA THR A 298 15.04 1.50 16.91
C THR A 298 15.93 2.52 17.65
N ARG A 299 17.24 2.27 17.68
CA ARG A 299 18.22 3.22 18.22
C ARG A 299 19.37 3.44 17.24
N PRO A 300 19.66 4.69 16.86
CA PRO A 300 20.77 4.99 15.95
C PRO A 300 22.11 4.59 16.58
N GLY A 301 22.95 3.92 15.78
CA GLY A 301 24.35 3.67 16.10
C GLY A 301 24.65 2.62 17.16
N THR A 302 23.66 1.85 17.60
CA THR A 302 23.84 0.80 18.63
C THR A 302 23.73 -0.62 18.12
N GLY A 303 23.47 -0.79 16.81
CA GLY A 303 23.26 -2.09 16.25
C GLY A 303 23.69 -2.24 14.81
N ASN A 304 23.94 -3.48 14.44
CA ASN A 304 24.26 -3.93 13.11
C ASN A 304 23.00 -4.04 12.24
N ARG A 305 21.84 -3.49 12.59
CA ARG A 305 20.61 -3.61 11.77
C ARG A 305 19.90 -2.30 11.56
N THR A 306 19.47 -2.08 10.33
CA THR A 306 18.75 -0.88 9.90
C THR A 306 17.51 -1.26 9.11
N LEU A 307 16.46 -0.47 9.25
CA LEU A 307 15.25 -0.59 8.45
C LEU A 307 15.57 -0.15 7.01
N GLN A 308 15.20 -0.99 6.02
CA GLN A 308 15.39 -0.70 4.59
C GLN A 308 14.10 -0.33 3.88
N HIS A 309 12.97 -0.84 4.39
CA HIS A 309 11.65 -0.62 3.83
C HIS A 309 10.60 -0.89 4.91
N ALA A 310 9.68 0.05 5.12
CA ALA A 310 8.44 -0.17 5.85
C ALA A 310 7.27 -0.03 4.88
N PHE A 311 6.17 -0.76 5.11
CA PHE A 311 4.96 -0.69 4.27
C PHE A 311 3.72 -1.29 4.96
N ILE A 312 2.53 -0.97 4.45
CA ILE A 312 1.26 -1.58 4.83
C ILE A 312 1.02 -2.87 4.04
N ASP A 313 0.71 -3.98 4.71
CA ASP A 313 0.21 -5.20 4.03
C ASP A 313 -1.31 -5.08 3.78
N HIS A 314 -1.69 -4.32 2.75
CA HIS A 314 -3.10 -4.05 2.40
C HIS A 314 -3.99 -5.32 2.27
N PRO A 315 -3.50 -6.45 1.74
CA PRO A 315 -4.23 -7.72 1.76
C PRO A 315 -4.71 -8.16 3.16
N LEU A 316 -3.97 -7.84 4.23
CA LEU A 316 -4.40 -8.14 5.60
C LEU A 316 -5.61 -7.31 6.03
N CYS A 317 -5.82 -6.13 5.41
CA CYS A 317 -6.83 -5.16 5.81
C CYS A 317 -8.22 -5.40 5.24
N VAL A 318 -8.33 -6.19 4.16
CA VAL A 318 -9.56 -6.37 3.37
C VAL A 318 -10.68 -6.98 4.23
N THR A 319 -11.80 -6.31 4.43
CA THR A 319 -12.89 -6.92 5.21
C THR A 319 -13.62 -7.98 4.36
N MET A 320 -13.88 -9.17 4.91
CA MET A 320 -14.67 -10.21 4.23
C MET A 320 -16.18 -9.96 4.35
N GLN A 321 -16.97 -10.66 3.53
CA GLN A 321 -18.43 -10.66 3.55
C GLN A 321 -19.03 -10.91 4.96
N THR A 322 -18.38 -11.74 5.79
CA THR A 322 -18.85 -12.10 7.14
C THR A 322 -18.35 -11.18 8.24
N LEU A 323 -17.58 -10.13 7.93
CA LEU A 323 -17.03 -9.20 8.89
C LEU A 323 -17.46 -7.79 8.46
N SER A 324 -18.06 -7.00 9.35
CA SER A 324 -18.29 -5.57 9.09
C SER A 324 -16.97 -4.77 9.18
N PHE A 325 -16.00 -5.30 9.91
CA PHE A 325 -14.81 -4.55 10.30
C PHE A 325 -13.64 -5.46 10.76
N THR A 326 -12.43 -5.19 10.26
CA THR A 326 -11.20 -5.95 10.59
C THR A 326 -10.39 -5.32 11.71
N SER A 327 -10.05 -4.04 11.61
CA SER A 327 -9.37 -3.25 12.64
C SER A 327 -9.37 -1.77 12.24
N ASP A 328 -9.27 -0.89 13.24
CA ASP A 328 -9.03 0.54 13.10
C ASP A 328 -7.54 0.86 12.92
N HIS A 329 -6.67 -0.15 12.87
CA HIS A 329 -5.25 0.01 12.56
C HIS A 329 -4.88 -0.54 11.18
N TRP A 330 -3.80 -0.01 10.62
CA TRP A 330 -3.11 -0.61 9.49
C TRP A 330 -2.04 -1.61 9.96
N PRO A 331 -1.93 -2.81 9.34
CA PRO A 331 -0.87 -3.77 9.60
C PRO A 331 0.43 -3.29 8.94
N VAL A 332 1.41 -2.93 9.76
CA VAL A 332 2.67 -2.35 9.31
C VAL A 332 3.76 -3.42 9.31
N VAL A 333 4.49 -3.51 8.19
CA VAL A 333 5.59 -4.45 7.98
C VAL A 333 6.90 -3.67 7.84
N ALA A 334 7.98 -4.19 8.42
CA ALA A 334 9.33 -3.64 8.26
C ALA A 334 10.34 -4.71 7.87
N ASP A 335 11.17 -4.38 6.87
CA ASP A 335 12.35 -5.13 6.44
C ASP A 335 13.61 -4.57 7.11
N PHE A 336 14.25 -5.37 7.95
CA PHE A 336 15.50 -5.03 8.65
C PHE A 336 16.68 -5.82 8.08
N MET A 337 17.74 -5.11 7.70
CA MET A 337 18.93 -5.71 7.14
C MET A 337 20.13 -5.62 8.10
N PRO A 338 20.96 -6.67 8.20
CA PRO A 338 22.27 -6.55 8.83
C PRO A 338 23.25 -5.65 8.04
N ASP A 339 23.71 -4.57 8.68
CA ASP A 339 24.87 -3.72 8.39
C ASP A 339 24.74 -2.85 7.13
N HIS A 340 24.37 -1.58 7.37
CA HIS A 340 24.65 -0.47 6.47
C HIS A 340 25.44 0.64 7.19
N ARG A 341 26.64 0.93 6.67
CA ARG A 341 27.45 2.17 6.75
C ARG A 341 27.36 3.03 8.02
N GLY A 342 27.25 2.40 9.18
CA GLY A 342 27.42 3.04 10.48
C GLY A 342 26.19 3.84 10.98
N PRO A 343 26.32 4.45 12.17
CA PRO A 343 25.24 5.19 12.83
C PRO A 343 24.65 6.30 11.94
N GLY A 344 23.32 6.29 11.75
CA GLY A 344 22.60 7.43 11.17
C GLY A 344 22.66 7.57 9.65
N THR A 345 23.17 6.58 8.91
CA THR A 345 22.95 6.52 7.47
C THR A 345 21.66 5.75 7.18
N SER A 346 20.68 6.36 6.48
CA SER A 346 19.57 5.58 5.93
C SER A 346 20.15 4.43 5.12
N ALA A 347 19.64 3.21 5.36
CA ALA A 347 20.05 2.02 4.62
C ALA A 347 19.72 2.15 3.12
N ALA A 348 18.76 3.03 2.81
CA ALA A 348 18.26 3.27 1.48
C ALA A 348 18.73 4.65 1.02
N ARG A 349 19.85 4.72 0.30
CA ARG A 349 20.18 5.90 -0.51
C ARG A 349 19.80 5.60 -1.95
N GLY A 350 18.80 6.32 -2.46
CA GLY A 350 18.42 6.19 -3.87
C GLY A 350 19.56 6.65 -4.76
N ILE A 351 20.11 5.75 -5.57
CA ILE A 351 21.09 6.11 -6.59
C ILE A 351 20.35 6.80 -7.73
N PRO A 352 20.64 8.08 -8.05
CA PRO A 352 19.97 8.77 -9.15
C PRO A 352 20.26 8.06 -10.48
N VAL A 353 19.20 7.75 -11.20
CA VAL A 353 19.27 7.21 -12.56
C VAL A 353 19.43 8.39 -13.53
N ALA A 354 20.62 8.52 -14.10
CA ALA A 354 20.92 9.51 -15.13
C ALA A 354 20.46 9.03 -16.52
N CYS A 355 19.14 8.94 -16.70
CA CYS A 355 18.51 8.51 -17.95
C CYS A 355 17.56 9.60 -18.48
N ASP A 356 17.97 10.27 -19.56
CA ASP A 356 17.24 11.39 -20.18
C ASP A 356 17.24 11.29 -21.71
N GLU A 357 16.77 12.33 -22.41
CA GLU A 357 16.68 12.36 -23.87
C GLU A 357 18.05 12.30 -24.59
N THR A 358 19.11 12.74 -23.93
CA THR A 358 20.48 12.79 -24.48
C THR A 358 21.31 11.55 -24.13
N SER A 359 20.94 10.89 -23.02
CA SER A 359 21.50 9.61 -22.58
C SER A 359 20.34 8.71 -22.15
N PRO A 360 19.66 8.03 -23.10
CA PRO A 360 18.42 7.31 -22.85
C PRO A 360 18.62 5.93 -22.21
N SER A 361 19.81 5.61 -21.73
CA SER A 361 20.12 4.33 -21.11
C SER A 361 20.96 4.50 -19.86
N PHE A 362 20.65 3.72 -18.83
CA PHE A 362 21.41 3.56 -17.61
C PHE A 362 21.59 2.05 -17.34
N GLY A 363 22.81 1.63 -17.04
CA GLY A 363 23.12 0.24 -16.73
C GLY A 363 23.96 0.15 -15.47
N THR A 364 23.65 -0.80 -14.61
CA THR A 364 24.43 -1.09 -13.41
C THR A 364 24.38 -2.58 -13.09
N SER A 365 25.36 -3.05 -12.34
CA SER A 365 25.42 -4.42 -11.83
C SER A 365 25.91 -4.40 -10.39
N GLY A 366 25.40 -5.33 -9.59
CA GLY A 366 25.77 -5.45 -8.19
C GLY A 366 25.62 -6.88 -7.70
N ARG A 367 25.80 -7.03 -6.40
CA ARG A 367 25.56 -8.29 -5.69
C ARG A 367 24.79 -7.99 -4.42
N LEU A 368 23.64 -8.63 -4.27
CA LEU A 368 22.82 -8.49 -3.08
C LEU A 368 23.27 -9.49 -2.01
N ARG A 369 23.36 -9.04 -0.76
CA ARG A 369 23.36 -9.91 0.43
C ARG A 369 21.95 -10.43 0.70
N ALA A 370 21.84 -11.44 1.55
CA ALA A 370 20.56 -12.04 1.91
C ALA A 370 19.64 -10.99 2.57
N GLY A 371 18.56 -10.67 1.86
CA GLY A 371 17.53 -9.70 2.24
C GLY A 371 17.94 -8.24 2.07
N GLU A 372 19.05 -7.98 1.38
CA GLU A 372 19.46 -6.64 0.99
C GLU A 372 18.55 -6.09 -0.11
N ILE A 373 18.25 -4.81 0.00
CA ILE A 373 17.52 -4.04 -1.00
C ILE A 373 18.43 -2.93 -1.50
N ASP A 374 18.63 -2.88 -2.82
CA ASP A 374 19.23 -1.73 -3.48
C ASP A 374 18.13 -0.80 -4.01
N TRP A 375 18.31 0.50 -3.79
CA TRP A 375 17.34 1.51 -4.23
C TRP A 375 17.93 2.41 -5.31
N PHE A 376 17.21 2.56 -6.41
CA PHE A 376 17.50 3.53 -7.47
C PHE A 376 16.36 4.55 -7.57
N CYS A 377 16.63 5.72 -8.15
CA CYS A 377 15.64 6.78 -8.29
C CYS A 377 15.63 7.32 -9.72
N VAL A 378 14.52 7.12 -10.42
CA VAL A 378 14.24 7.79 -11.70
C VAL A 378 13.75 9.20 -11.39
N THR A 379 14.47 10.21 -11.87
CA THR A 379 14.24 11.62 -11.49
C THR A 379 13.47 12.41 -12.56
N LYS A 380 13.08 11.75 -13.65
CA LYS A 380 12.40 12.38 -14.79
C LYS A 380 11.16 11.55 -15.19
N PRO A 381 10.02 12.19 -15.46
CA PRO A 381 8.84 11.50 -15.95
C PRO A 381 9.06 11.03 -17.39
N GLY A 382 8.42 9.95 -17.81
CA GLY A 382 8.45 9.42 -19.16
C GLY A 382 8.10 7.93 -19.24
N THR A 383 8.31 7.34 -20.41
CA THR A 383 8.15 5.91 -20.63
C THR A 383 9.50 5.21 -20.50
N TYR A 384 9.57 4.15 -19.70
CA TYR A 384 10.82 3.45 -19.38
C TYR A 384 10.68 1.93 -19.49
N GLU A 385 11.73 1.29 -20.01
CA GLU A 385 11.97 -0.15 -19.97
C GLU A 385 12.93 -0.44 -18.82
N PHE A 386 12.62 -1.44 -18.01
CA PHE A 386 13.48 -1.96 -16.97
C PHE A 386 13.73 -3.43 -17.25
N ALA A 387 14.96 -3.76 -17.61
CA ALA A 387 15.42 -5.12 -17.81
C ALA A 387 16.31 -5.54 -16.66
N THR A 388 15.97 -6.65 -16.01
CA THR A 388 16.75 -7.20 -14.89
C THR A 388 17.16 -8.64 -15.10
N PHE A 389 18.31 -8.96 -14.51
CA PHE A 389 18.84 -10.31 -14.42
C PHE A 389 19.24 -10.60 -12.97
N GLY A 390 18.88 -11.77 -12.45
CA GLY A 390 19.27 -12.22 -11.11
C GLY A 390 18.54 -11.55 -9.93
N ALA A 391 17.71 -10.54 -10.18
CA ALA A 391 16.93 -9.82 -9.17
C ALA A 391 15.53 -9.45 -9.69
N ASP A 392 14.60 -9.27 -8.75
CA ASP A 392 13.29 -8.69 -8.98
C ASP A 392 13.33 -7.17 -8.78
N ILE A 393 12.47 -6.48 -9.53
CA ILE A 393 12.24 -5.05 -9.39
C ILE A 393 10.81 -4.74 -8.99
N THR A 394 10.65 -3.70 -8.19
CA THR A 394 9.36 -3.14 -7.85
C THR A 394 9.48 -1.62 -7.79
N LEU A 395 8.58 -0.91 -8.46
CA LEU A 395 8.62 0.54 -8.54
C LEU A 395 7.60 1.15 -7.60
N TYR A 396 7.94 2.28 -6.98
CA TYR A 396 7.08 3.02 -6.07
C TYR A 396 7.09 4.51 -6.42
N GLY A 397 5.94 5.15 -6.36
CA GLY A 397 5.86 6.61 -6.44
C GLY A 397 6.40 7.24 -5.17
N GLU A 398 6.80 8.50 -5.26
CA GLU A 398 7.30 9.26 -4.10
C GLU A 398 6.33 9.23 -2.92
N ALA A 399 5.02 9.32 -3.19
CA ALA A 399 3.99 9.49 -2.18
C ALA A 399 3.61 8.22 -1.40
N ASN A 400 3.90 7.03 -1.91
CA ASN A 400 3.42 5.79 -1.30
C ASN A 400 4.37 4.63 -1.61
N LEU A 401 5.05 4.17 -0.57
CA LEU A 401 6.00 3.05 -0.63
C LEU A 401 5.34 1.71 -0.22
N SER A 402 4.06 1.75 0.17
CA SER A 402 3.29 0.55 0.49
C SER A 402 2.64 -0.08 -0.74
N ARG A 403 2.44 0.68 -1.82
CA ARG A 403 1.74 0.22 -3.01
C ARG A 403 2.60 0.37 -4.27
N PRO A 404 2.97 -0.74 -4.93
CA PRO A 404 3.81 -0.69 -6.11
C PRO A 404 3.09 -0.08 -7.31
N LEU A 405 3.82 0.61 -8.17
CA LEU A 405 3.33 1.10 -9.45
C LEU A 405 2.99 -0.07 -10.36
N ALA A 406 1.87 0.07 -11.05
CA ALA A 406 1.38 -0.87 -12.04
C ALA A 406 2.31 -0.98 -13.26
N ILE A 407 2.58 -2.22 -13.68
CA ILE A 407 3.32 -2.56 -14.90
C ILE A 407 2.47 -2.17 -16.11
N TYR A 408 3.04 -1.49 -17.10
CA TYR A 408 2.32 -1.18 -18.34
C TYR A 408 2.32 -2.37 -19.31
N GLN A 409 3.51 -2.93 -19.59
CA GLN A 409 3.65 -4.07 -20.51
C GLN A 409 4.91 -4.88 -20.16
N THR A 410 4.85 -6.21 -20.28
CA THR A 410 6.06 -7.05 -20.28
C THR A 410 6.57 -7.24 -21.70
N LEU A 411 7.86 -7.06 -21.89
CA LEU A 411 8.52 -7.14 -23.18
C LEU A 411 9.26 -8.47 -23.29
N ASP A 412 8.98 -9.24 -24.33
CA ASP A 412 9.73 -10.46 -24.61
C ASP A 412 11.11 -10.09 -25.19
N ARG A 413 12.13 -10.21 -24.34
CA ARG A 413 13.55 -10.04 -24.68
C ARG A 413 14.34 -11.35 -24.50
N GLY A 414 13.65 -12.49 -24.49
CA GLY A 414 14.27 -13.80 -24.24
C GLY A 414 14.45 -14.09 -22.74
N ALA A 415 15.69 -14.27 -22.29
CA ALA A 415 16.00 -14.70 -20.90
C ALA A 415 15.96 -13.56 -19.87
N GLU A 416 15.88 -12.29 -20.30
CA GLU A 416 15.80 -11.12 -19.43
C GLU A 416 14.34 -10.78 -19.13
N ARG A 417 14.01 -10.53 -17.86
CA ARG A 417 12.71 -9.99 -17.49
C ARG A 417 12.73 -8.50 -17.82
N SER A 418 12.07 -8.12 -18.92
CA SER A 418 11.97 -6.72 -19.35
C SER A 418 10.55 -6.21 -19.20
N VAL A 419 10.40 -5.06 -18.54
CA VAL A 419 9.10 -4.50 -18.19
C VAL A 419 9.05 -3.02 -18.53
N LYS A 420 8.01 -2.61 -19.25
CA LYS A 420 7.70 -1.24 -19.60
C LYS A 420 6.80 -0.61 -18.53
N TYR A 421 7.13 0.60 -18.12
CA TYR A 421 6.35 1.44 -17.21
C TYR A 421 6.08 2.80 -17.82
N LEU A 422 4.89 3.34 -17.56
CA LEU A 422 4.55 4.73 -17.83
C LEU A 422 4.67 5.51 -16.52
N LEU A 423 5.62 6.44 -16.46
CA LEU A 423 5.94 7.22 -15.27
C LEU A 423 5.56 8.69 -15.53
N PRO A 424 4.27 9.08 -15.41
CA PRO A 424 3.85 10.45 -15.70
C PRO A 424 4.41 11.46 -14.69
N ASP A 425 4.71 10.97 -13.48
CA ASP A 425 5.30 11.74 -12.38
C ASP A 425 6.66 11.16 -11.99
N ALA A 426 7.51 12.01 -11.43
CA ALA A 426 8.80 11.65 -10.84
C ALA A 426 9.06 12.56 -9.64
N PRO A 427 9.84 12.13 -8.63
CA PRO A 427 10.68 10.93 -8.62
C PRO A 427 9.91 9.60 -8.47
N VAL A 428 10.49 8.53 -9.03
CA VAL A 428 10.03 7.15 -8.87
C VAL A 428 11.18 6.31 -8.32
N PHE A 429 10.91 5.56 -7.25
CA PHE A 429 11.87 4.71 -6.58
C PHE A 429 11.80 3.28 -7.12
N VAL A 430 12.95 2.73 -7.45
CA VAL A 430 13.10 1.36 -7.96
C VAL A 430 13.74 0.54 -6.85
N LYS A 431 12.95 -0.37 -6.28
CA LYS A 431 13.39 -1.38 -5.33
C LYS A 431 13.97 -2.56 -6.09
N VAL A 432 15.24 -2.88 -5.90
CA VAL A 432 15.89 -4.09 -6.42
C VAL A 432 16.12 -5.04 -5.26
N GLN A 433 15.60 -6.26 -5.37
CA GLN A 433 15.72 -7.27 -4.32
C GLN A 433 15.83 -8.67 -4.92
N SER A 434 16.34 -9.63 -4.15
CA SER A 434 16.34 -11.03 -4.60
C SER A 434 14.93 -11.62 -4.58
N PRO A 435 14.53 -12.45 -5.58
CA PRO A 435 13.27 -13.19 -5.56
C PRO A 435 13.17 -14.12 -4.33
N ASP A 436 14.30 -14.70 -3.93
CA ASP A 436 14.44 -15.39 -2.65
C ASP A 436 15.22 -14.50 -1.70
N ARG A 437 14.57 -13.95 -0.68
CA ARG A 437 15.21 -13.06 0.30
C ARG A 437 16.38 -13.71 1.05
N HIS A 438 16.53 -15.02 1.03
CA HIS A 438 17.65 -15.71 1.67
C HIS A 438 18.84 -15.93 0.72
N ALA A 439 18.68 -15.65 -0.57
CA ALA A 439 19.71 -15.79 -1.57
C ALA A 439 20.68 -14.58 -1.62
N THR A 440 21.83 -14.77 -2.24
CA THR A 440 22.86 -13.73 -2.44
C THR A 440 23.23 -13.55 -3.92
N PRO A 441 22.27 -13.17 -4.78
CA PRO A 441 22.48 -13.16 -6.22
C PRO A 441 23.39 -12.02 -6.66
N ASP A 442 24.13 -12.26 -7.74
CA ASP A 442 24.62 -11.19 -8.61
C ASP A 442 23.45 -10.71 -9.47
N TYR A 443 23.38 -9.41 -9.74
CA TYR A 443 22.32 -8.83 -10.56
C TYR A 443 22.84 -7.81 -11.57
N ALA A 444 22.09 -7.64 -12.65
CA ALA A 444 22.23 -6.54 -13.59
C ALA A 444 20.87 -5.84 -13.75
N LEU A 445 20.91 -4.52 -13.81
CA LEU A 445 19.77 -3.64 -14.03
C LEU A 445 20.08 -2.71 -15.19
N ASN A 446 19.28 -2.80 -16.26
CA ASN A 446 19.31 -1.90 -17.39
C ASN A 446 18.00 -1.13 -17.44
N ILE A 447 18.09 0.20 -17.45
CA ILE A 447 16.95 1.11 -17.55
C ILE A 447 17.11 1.88 -18.86
N ARG A 448 16.07 1.89 -19.69
CA ARG A 448 16.06 2.59 -20.98
C ARG A 448 14.83 3.49 -21.09
N ARG A 449 15.02 4.76 -21.43
CA ARG A 449 13.94 5.69 -21.76
C ARG A 449 13.52 5.50 -23.21
N PHE A 450 12.22 5.43 -23.46
CA PHE A 450 11.66 5.42 -24.81
C PHE A 450 11.63 6.83 -25.38
N LEU A 451 12.02 7.00 -26.64
CA LEU A 451 12.12 8.30 -27.30
C LEU A 451 11.13 8.47 -28.45
N GLY A 452 10.34 7.46 -28.78
CA GLY A 452 9.35 7.54 -29.86
C GLY A 452 9.99 7.58 -31.24
N THR A 453 11.13 6.91 -31.43
CA THR A 453 11.90 6.90 -32.69
C THR A 453 11.40 5.88 -33.72
N SER A 454 10.60 4.91 -33.29
CA SER A 454 9.95 3.87 -34.10
C SER A 454 8.68 3.37 -33.39
N LEU A 455 7.88 2.49 -34.01
CA LEU A 455 6.76 1.83 -33.32
C LEU A 455 7.25 1.01 -32.11
N SER A 456 8.39 0.31 -32.24
CA SER A 456 8.97 -0.47 -31.13
C SER A 456 9.57 0.39 -30.00
N ASP A 457 9.82 1.67 -30.29
CA ASP A 457 10.33 2.67 -29.34
C ASP A 457 9.26 3.70 -28.97
N ALA A 458 7.98 3.41 -29.22
CA ALA A 458 6.89 4.34 -28.97
C ALA A 458 6.81 4.78 -27.50
N ILE A 459 6.54 6.07 -27.30
CA ILE A 459 6.28 6.65 -25.98
C ILE A 459 4.84 6.31 -25.58
N GLY A 460 4.66 5.66 -24.43
CA GLY A 460 3.32 5.34 -23.94
C GLY A 460 2.64 6.58 -23.38
N LEU A 461 1.41 6.82 -23.81
CA LEU A 461 0.61 7.95 -23.35
C LEU A 461 -0.23 7.55 -22.15
N VAL A 462 -0.02 8.21 -21.01
CA VAL A 462 -0.94 8.10 -19.88
C VAL A 462 -2.18 8.95 -20.17
N ARG A 463 -3.37 8.37 -19.97
CA ARG A 463 -4.63 9.05 -20.24
C ARG A 463 -4.71 10.36 -19.44
N ARG A 464 -5.07 11.46 -20.11
CA ARG A 464 -5.17 12.83 -19.59
C ARG A 464 -3.86 13.45 -19.05
N VAL A 465 -2.73 12.75 -19.15
CA VAL A 465 -1.43 13.36 -18.95
C VAL A 465 -1.00 13.98 -20.26
N THR A 466 -0.58 15.26 -20.19
CA THR A 466 -0.07 15.94 -21.38
C THR A 466 1.40 15.60 -21.52
N GLU A 467 1.73 14.76 -22.50
CA GLU A 467 3.10 14.57 -22.92
C GLU A 467 3.60 15.85 -23.56
N THR A 468 4.69 16.40 -23.01
CA THR A 468 5.37 17.56 -23.56
C THR A 468 6.73 17.13 -24.04
N SER A 469 6.97 17.28 -25.33
CA SER A 469 8.25 16.97 -25.94
C SER A 469 8.96 18.29 -26.27
N ASN A 470 9.98 18.64 -25.48
CA ASN A 470 10.85 19.80 -25.70
C ASN A 470 12.05 19.41 -26.56
N HIS A 471 11.80 18.89 -27.74
CA HIS A 471 12.86 18.39 -28.59
C HIS A 471 13.41 19.52 -29.48
N ARG A 472 14.43 20.21 -28.96
CA ARG A 472 15.36 21.04 -29.76
C ARG A 472 16.31 20.22 -30.64
N ILE A 473 16.32 18.91 -30.45
CA ILE A 473 16.98 17.92 -31.30
C ILE A 473 15.85 17.35 -32.15
N GLY A 474 15.90 17.46 -33.48
CA GLY A 474 14.73 17.25 -34.36
C GLY A 474 13.93 15.97 -34.08
N PHE A 475 12.71 15.90 -34.66
CA PHE A 475 12.15 14.59 -35.03
C PHE A 475 13.31 13.77 -35.58
N PRO A 476 13.56 12.58 -35.03
CA PRO A 476 14.81 11.90 -35.23
C PRO A 476 15.08 11.82 -36.73
N ASP A 477 16.33 12.06 -37.14
CA ASP A 477 16.89 11.56 -38.41
C ASP A 477 16.90 10.02 -38.37
N SER A 478 15.81 9.38 -37.93
CA SER A 478 15.69 7.94 -37.98
C SER A 478 15.39 7.58 -39.42
N ASP A 479 16.23 6.71 -39.98
CA ASP A 479 15.96 5.97 -41.23
C ASP A 479 14.75 5.02 -41.08
N TYR A 480 13.93 5.20 -40.04
CA TYR A 480 12.78 4.36 -39.75
C TYR A 480 11.59 4.85 -40.56
N GLU A 481 11.13 4.00 -41.48
CA GLU A 481 9.98 4.24 -42.33
C GLU A 481 8.83 3.34 -41.89
N CYS A 482 7.79 3.93 -41.31
CA CYS A 482 6.53 3.23 -41.06
C CYS A 482 5.64 3.32 -42.31
N LEU A 483 5.04 2.22 -42.74
CA LEU A 483 4.14 2.18 -43.89
C LEU A 483 2.67 2.29 -43.45
N LEU A 484 1.88 3.09 -44.17
CA LEU A 484 0.43 3.17 -43.96
C LEU A 484 -0.30 2.10 -44.80
N GLY A 485 -1.20 1.36 -44.14
CA GLY A 485 -1.82 0.13 -44.61
C GLY A 485 -3.16 0.27 -45.32
N ASP A 486 -3.41 1.32 -46.12
CA ASP A 486 -4.68 1.50 -46.82
C ASP A 486 -4.55 2.02 -48.27
N GLY A 487 -4.19 1.12 -49.18
CA GLY A 487 -4.70 1.19 -50.57
C GLY A 487 -4.15 2.24 -51.53
N GLU A 488 -3.32 3.20 -51.12
CA GLU A 488 -2.50 4.00 -52.02
C GLU A 488 -1.03 3.81 -51.65
N ARG A 489 -0.26 3.14 -52.55
CA ARG A 489 1.20 2.89 -52.49
C ARG A 489 1.85 3.39 -51.20
N GLY A 490 1.91 2.53 -50.17
CA GLY A 490 2.29 2.88 -48.79
C GLY A 490 3.38 3.94 -48.74
N GLU A 491 2.98 5.20 -48.58
CA GLU A 491 3.89 6.32 -48.48
C GLU A 491 4.61 6.18 -47.12
N PRO A 492 5.95 6.19 -47.09
CA PRO A 492 6.68 6.06 -45.85
C PRO A 492 6.39 7.28 -44.96
N VAL A 493 6.01 7.00 -43.73
CA VAL A 493 5.98 7.99 -42.67
C VAL A 493 7.41 8.25 -42.24
N VAL A 494 7.93 9.37 -42.73
CA VAL A 494 9.21 9.97 -42.30
C VAL A 494 8.96 11.19 -41.43
N ASP A 495 9.98 11.63 -40.68
CA ASP A 495 9.95 12.85 -39.86
C ASP A 495 8.80 12.83 -38.83
N ALA A 496 8.76 11.74 -38.06
CA ALA A 496 7.66 11.42 -37.18
C ALA A 496 8.11 10.96 -35.78
N ARG A 497 7.25 11.22 -34.81
CA ARG A 497 7.33 10.68 -33.45
C ARG A 497 6.20 9.69 -33.25
N TYR A 498 6.54 8.58 -32.59
CA TYR A 498 5.63 7.47 -32.35
C TYR A 498 5.24 7.42 -30.88
N PHE A 499 3.95 7.32 -30.65
CA PHE A 499 3.34 7.15 -29.35
C PHE A 499 2.42 5.93 -29.38
N GLU A 500 2.13 5.37 -28.23
CA GLU A 500 1.23 4.24 -28.07
C GLU A 500 0.28 4.47 -26.89
N PHE A 501 -0.89 3.83 -26.96
CA PHE A 501 -1.86 3.81 -25.87
C PHE A 501 -2.77 2.61 -26.05
N ASP A 502 -3.38 2.18 -24.95
CA ASP A 502 -4.31 1.06 -24.95
C ASP A 502 -5.71 1.55 -24.62
N VAL A 503 -6.67 1.11 -25.43
CA VAL A 503 -8.10 1.32 -25.20
C VAL A 503 -8.64 0.14 -24.44
N LEU A 504 -9.34 0.42 -23.34
CA LEU A 504 -9.82 -0.60 -22.43
C LEU A 504 -10.96 -1.47 -23.00
N PRO A 505 -11.07 -2.74 -22.58
CA PRO A 505 -12.34 -3.44 -22.70
C PRO A 505 -13.38 -2.71 -21.87
N THR A 506 -14.54 -2.45 -22.45
CA THR A 506 -15.74 -1.98 -21.73
C THR A 506 -16.51 -3.20 -21.23
N THR A 507 -17.01 -3.16 -20.00
CA THR A 507 -17.84 -4.27 -19.46
C THR A 507 -19.05 -4.51 -20.35
N SER A 508 -19.53 -3.47 -21.04
CA SER A 508 -20.63 -3.55 -22.00
C SER A 508 -20.27 -3.97 -23.42
N GLY A 509 -18.98 -4.01 -23.77
CA GLY A 509 -18.49 -4.22 -25.13
C GLY A 509 -18.70 -3.02 -26.08
N LYS A 510 -19.25 -1.90 -25.58
CA LYS A 510 -19.40 -0.66 -26.37
C LYS A 510 -18.03 -0.07 -26.76
N PRO A 511 -17.89 0.49 -27.98
CA PRO A 511 -16.72 1.26 -28.35
C PRO A 511 -16.62 2.55 -27.51
N GLN A 512 -15.42 3.11 -27.45
CA GLN A 512 -15.11 4.33 -26.73
C GLN A 512 -14.83 5.47 -27.71
N GLU A 513 -15.31 6.67 -27.41
CA GLU A 513 -14.86 7.89 -28.10
C GLU A 513 -13.48 8.24 -27.55
N VAL A 514 -12.45 8.10 -28.39
CA VAL A 514 -11.08 8.52 -28.09
C VAL A 514 -10.82 9.88 -28.71
N ARG A 515 -10.24 10.77 -27.91
CA ARG A 515 -9.88 12.14 -28.30
C ARG A 515 -8.39 12.38 -28.08
N LEU A 516 -7.68 12.73 -29.15
CA LEU A 516 -6.34 13.29 -29.06
C LEU A 516 -6.40 14.81 -29.18
N THR A 517 -5.69 15.49 -28.30
CA THR A 517 -5.46 16.93 -28.40
C THR A 517 -3.98 17.21 -28.32
N GLY A 518 -3.52 18.20 -29.06
CA GLY A 518 -2.13 18.63 -28.96
C GLY A 518 -1.91 19.98 -29.59
N ALA A 519 -0.69 20.47 -29.43
CA ALA A 519 -0.27 21.73 -30.00
C ALA A 519 1.16 21.63 -30.53
N SER A 520 1.40 22.35 -31.61
CA SER A 520 2.74 22.73 -32.08
C SER A 520 3.00 24.20 -31.77
N SER A 521 4.28 24.56 -31.63
CA SER A 521 4.67 25.97 -31.59
C SER A 521 4.16 26.70 -32.85
N SER A 522 3.57 27.90 -32.68
CA SER A 522 2.95 28.65 -33.77
C SER A 522 3.93 29.14 -34.85
N GLY A 523 5.23 29.11 -34.56
CA GLY A 523 6.33 29.34 -35.51
C GLY A 523 7.00 28.05 -36.00
N GLY A 524 6.48 26.88 -35.64
CA GLY A 524 7.00 25.56 -36.00
C GLY A 524 6.49 25.04 -37.34
N ALA A 525 6.98 23.86 -37.72
CA ALA A 525 6.54 23.18 -38.93
C ALA A 525 5.09 22.69 -38.83
N SER A 526 4.39 22.64 -39.96
CA SER A 526 3.03 22.07 -40.05
C SER A 526 3.06 20.58 -39.73
N MET A 527 2.12 20.06 -38.93
CA MET A 527 2.09 18.67 -38.49
C MET A 527 0.71 18.05 -38.63
N ARG A 528 0.66 16.72 -38.69
CA ARG A 528 -0.58 15.93 -38.63
C ARG A 528 -0.47 14.83 -37.58
N LEU A 529 -1.62 14.39 -37.07
CA LEU A 529 -1.73 13.17 -36.28
C LEU A 529 -2.33 12.05 -37.12
N ILE A 530 -1.84 10.83 -36.92
CA ILE A 530 -2.40 9.60 -37.47
C ILE A 530 -2.62 8.63 -36.30
N ILE A 531 -3.82 8.07 -36.19
CA ILE A 531 -4.12 6.94 -35.30
C ILE A 531 -4.21 5.69 -36.16
N GLY A 532 -3.60 4.61 -35.70
CA GLY A 532 -3.75 3.32 -36.34
C GLY A 532 -3.40 2.15 -35.44
N GLN A 533 -3.59 0.95 -35.99
CA GLN A 533 -3.24 -0.30 -35.34
C GLN A 533 -2.12 -0.99 -36.12
N GLN A 534 -1.13 -1.53 -35.41
CA GLN A 534 -0.04 -2.25 -36.06
C GLN A 534 -0.55 -3.60 -36.58
N VAL A 535 -0.40 -3.84 -37.88
CA VAL A 535 -0.84 -5.07 -38.56
C VAL A 535 0.31 -5.96 -39.01
N ALA A 536 1.51 -5.39 -39.13
CA ALA A 536 2.77 -6.09 -39.36
C ALA A 536 3.92 -5.27 -38.74
N PRO A 537 5.14 -5.82 -38.62
CA PRO A 537 6.30 -5.02 -38.28
C PRO A 537 6.36 -3.78 -39.18
N ASP A 538 6.41 -2.61 -38.57
CA ASP A 538 6.52 -1.31 -39.24
C ASP A 538 5.36 -0.94 -40.19
N VAL A 539 4.21 -1.63 -40.12
CA VAL A 539 3.00 -1.32 -40.91
C VAL A 539 1.83 -0.96 -39.99
N LEU A 540 1.25 0.22 -40.23
CA LEU A 540 0.15 0.78 -39.47
C LEU A 540 -1.12 0.87 -40.33
N ASP A 541 -2.17 0.17 -39.94
CA ASP A 541 -3.51 0.32 -40.53
C ASP A 541 -4.18 1.58 -39.98
N VAL A 542 -4.54 2.51 -40.86
CA VAL A 542 -4.98 3.86 -40.47
C VAL A 542 -6.45 3.84 -40.10
N MET A 543 -6.77 4.37 -38.91
CA MET A 543 -8.14 4.49 -38.43
C MET A 543 -8.67 5.91 -38.55
N ALA A 544 -7.82 6.90 -38.27
CA ALA A 544 -8.16 8.31 -38.40
C ALA A 544 -6.89 9.15 -38.55
N ASN A 545 -6.98 10.30 -39.22
CA ASN A 545 -5.89 11.26 -39.30
C ASN A 545 -6.40 12.70 -39.38
N THR A 546 -5.51 13.65 -39.08
CA THR A 546 -5.76 15.07 -39.33
C THR A 546 -5.09 15.52 -40.63
N GLN A 547 -5.53 16.65 -41.17
CA GLN A 547 -4.73 17.37 -42.15
C GLN A 547 -3.50 18.00 -41.48
N TYR A 548 -2.50 18.36 -42.30
CA TYR A 548 -1.34 19.12 -41.84
C TYR A 548 -1.76 20.55 -41.43
N GLY A 549 -1.40 20.97 -40.22
CA GLY A 549 -1.62 22.34 -39.73
C GLY A 549 -0.61 22.78 -38.68
N THR A 550 -0.59 24.08 -38.37
CA THR A 550 0.18 24.66 -37.26
C THR A 550 -0.75 25.05 -36.10
N GLY A 551 -0.20 25.13 -34.89
CA GLY A 551 -0.96 25.44 -33.68
C GLY A 551 -1.66 24.21 -33.10
N ALA A 552 -2.91 24.38 -32.64
CA ALA A 552 -3.67 23.33 -31.96
C ALA A 552 -4.37 22.40 -32.96
N PHE A 553 -4.36 21.10 -32.66
CA PHE A 553 -5.08 20.06 -33.42
C PHE A 553 -5.87 19.17 -32.46
N SER A 554 -6.95 18.58 -32.99
CA SER A 554 -7.84 17.66 -32.28
C SER A 554 -8.29 16.56 -33.22
N LEU A 555 -8.23 15.31 -32.77
CA LEU A 555 -8.69 14.14 -33.51
C LEU A 555 -9.62 13.32 -32.61
N VAL A 556 -10.79 12.96 -33.12
CA VAL A 556 -11.79 12.16 -32.40
C VAL A 556 -12.13 10.93 -33.24
N VAL A 557 -12.09 9.75 -32.63
CA VAL A 557 -12.35 8.47 -33.29
C VAL A 557 -12.99 7.48 -32.32
N GLU A 558 -13.91 6.64 -32.80
CA GLU A 558 -14.45 5.53 -32.01
C GLU A 558 -13.54 4.31 -32.13
N LEU A 559 -13.03 3.83 -30.99
CA LEU A 559 -12.14 2.68 -30.92
C LEU A 559 -12.73 1.58 -30.04
N LYS A 560 -12.45 0.33 -30.41
CA LYS A 560 -12.71 -0.82 -29.54
C LYS A 560 -11.50 -1.05 -28.63
N ALA A 561 -11.63 -1.99 -27.70
CA ALA A 561 -10.52 -2.42 -26.90
C ALA A 561 -9.35 -2.92 -27.77
N GLY A 562 -8.15 -2.45 -27.48
CA GLY A 562 -6.97 -2.79 -28.27
C GLY A 562 -5.79 -1.88 -28.01
N HIS A 563 -4.66 -2.25 -28.63
CA HIS A 563 -3.41 -1.49 -28.61
C HIS A 563 -3.30 -0.63 -29.87
N TYR A 564 -3.05 0.66 -29.70
CA TYR A 564 -3.07 1.65 -30.78
C TYR A 564 -1.82 2.52 -30.75
N PHE A 565 -1.45 3.00 -31.93
CA PHE A 565 -0.35 3.95 -32.09
C PHE A 565 -0.86 5.32 -32.55
N VAL A 566 -0.20 6.36 -32.07
CA VAL A 566 -0.31 7.71 -32.60
C VAL A 566 1.00 8.09 -33.26
N VAL A 567 0.92 8.57 -34.49
CA VAL A 567 2.04 9.14 -35.21
C VAL A 567 1.83 10.65 -35.28
N ALA A 568 2.72 11.41 -34.65
CA ALA A 568 2.84 12.84 -34.89
C ALA A 568 3.85 13.04 -36.02
N GLN A 569 3.38 13.42 -37.21
CA GLN A 569 4.22 13.57 -38.38
C GLN A 569 4.33 15.03 -38.79
N ARG A 570 5.56 15.49 -39.02
CA ARG A 570 5.84 16.79 -39.60
C ARG A 570 5.66 16.76 -41.12
N HIS A 571 5.19 17.87 -41.70
CA HIS A 571 5.10 18.00 -43.15
C HIS A 571 6.49 17.85 -43.78
N PRO A 572 6.68 16.88 -44.69
CA PRO A 572 7.97 16.66 -45.35
C PRO A 572 8.50 17.94 -46.01
N GLY A 573 9.80 18.20 -45.88
CA GLY A 573 10.47 19.34 -46.53
C GLY A 573 10.24 20.71 -45.88
N SER A 574 9.62 20.79 -44.70
CA SER A 574 9.37 22.05 -43.97
C SER A 574 10.58 22.59 -43.17
N GLY A 575 11.71 21.89 -43.17
CA GLY A 575 12.96 22.28 -42.50
C GLY A 575 13.09 21.77 -41.06
N PHE A 576 14.34 21.62 -40.59
CA PHE A 576 14.71 20.98 -39.32
C PHE A 576 14.57 21.87 -38.07
N ALA A 577 13.80 22.97 -38.11
CA ALA A 577 13.63 23.79 -36.93
C ALA A 577 12.94 22.97 -35.82
N GLY A 578 13.59 22.83 -34.65
CA GLY A 578 12.98 22.20 -33.48
C GLY A 578 11.62 22.85 -33.20
N SER A 579 10.60 22.04 -33.00
CA SER A 579 9.24 22.52 -32.71
C SER A 579 8.80 21.86 -31.42
N ASP A 580 8.44 22.67 -30.42
CA ASP A 580 7.82 22.17 -29.20
C ASP A 580 6.48 21.54 -29.59
N PHE A 581 6.22 20.36 -29.04
CA PHE A 581 5.01 19.59 -29.30
C PHE A 581 4.45 19.10 -27.98
N SER A 582 3.12 19.18 -27.86
CA SER A 582 2.38 18.52 -26.81
C SER A 582 1.32 17.61 -27.38
N LEU A 583 1.09 16.49 -26.69
CA LEU A 583 0.05 15.52 -27.02
C LEU A 583 -0.58 15.01 -25.73
N SER A 584 -1.90 14.95 -25.71
CA SER A 584 -2.64 14.26 -24.67
C SER A 584 -3.74 13.45 -25.33
N TRP A 585 -4.15 12.37 -24.66
CA TRP A 585 -5.28 11.58 -25.08
C TRP A 585 -6.29 11.43 -23.95
N ASP A 586 -7.55 11.33 -24.33
CA ASP A 586 -8.63 11.01 -23.41
C ASP A 586 -9.62 10.06 -24.10
N SER A 587 -10.46 9.44 -23.29
CA SER A 587 -11.59 8.62 -23.70
C SER A 587 -12.84 9.02 -22.90
N ASN A 588 -14.02 8.66 -23.38
CA ASN A 588 -15.26 8.77 -22.59
C ASN A 588 -15.45 7.62 -21.58
N VAL A 589 -14.59 6.60 -21.58
CA VAL A 589 -14.67 5.49 -20.61
C VAL A 589 -14.44 5.96 -19.18
N SER A 590 -15.15 5.37 -18.24
CA SER A 590 -14.93 5.53 -16.81
C SER A 590 -14.59 4.17 -16.22
N VAL A 591 -13.63 4.15 -15.30
CA VAL A 591 -13.13 2.91 -14.68
C VAL A 591 -13.45 2.93 -13.19
N LEU A 592 -14.22 1.94 -12.73
CA LEU A 592 -14.33 1.55 -11.33
C LEU A 592 -13.36 0.39 -11.09
N TYR A 593 -12.54 0.46 -10.05
CA TYR A 593 -11.56 -0.58 -9.74
C TYR A 593 -11.48 -0.77 -8.22
N THR A 594 -11.25 -2.02 -7.80
CA THR A 594 -11.18 -2.41 -6.39
C THR A 594 -9.73 -2.69 -5.98
N PRO A 595 -9.38 -2.70 -4.67
CA PRO A 595 -8.02 -2.99 -4.22
C PRO A 595 -7.48 -4.31 -4.79
N ALA A 596 -8.32 -5.35 -4.85
CA ALA A 596 -7.97 -6.64 -5.42
C ALA A 596 -7.67 -6.57 -6.94
N GLY A 597 -8.30 -5.65 -7.67
CA GLY A 597 -8.03 -5.46 -9.09
C GLY A 597 -6.73 -4.74 -9.40
N TYR A 598 -6.37 -3.77 -8.55
CA TYR A 598 -5.07 -3.11 -8.63
C TYR A 598 -3.93 -4.12 -8.39
N GLU A 599 -4.07 -4.98 -7.38
CA GLU A 599 -3.07 -5.99 -7.03
C GLU A 599 -2.97 -7.11 -8.08
N LYS A 600 -4.10 -7.60 -8.61
CA LYS A 600 -4.10 -8.58 -9.72
C LYS A 600 -3.57 -8.00 -11.04
N GLY A 601 -3.64 -6.68 -11.24
CA GLY A 601 -3.07 -5.99 -12.39
C GLY A 601 -1.53 -6.06 -12.46
N ALA A 602 -0.87 -6.60 -11.43
CA ALA A 602 0.55 -6.97 -11.47
C ALA A 602 0.82 -8.31 -12.18
N ASN A 603 -0.20 -8.92 -12.81
CA ASN A 603 -0.01 -10.13 -13.62
C ASN A 603 0.94 -9.79 -14.80
N PRO A 604 2.12 -10.44 -14.90
CA PRO A 604 3.18 -10.01 -15.82
C PRO A 604 2.87 -10.25 -17.30
N GLU A 605 1.70 -10.74 -17.70
CA GLU A 605 1.42 -11.14 -19.09
C GLU A 605 0.41 -10.25 -19.84
N GLY A 606 0.01 -9.08 -19.30
CA GLY A 606 -0.96 -8.22 -19.97
C GLY A 606 -0.88 -6.73 -19.62
N PHE A 607 -1.53 -5.91 -20.46
CA PHE A 607 -1.72 -4.48 -20.25
C PHE A 607 -2.44 -4.21 -18.92
N ASN A 608 -1.90 -3.30 -18.10
CA ASN A 608 -2.57 -2.82 -16.89
C ASN A 608 -3.31 -1.50 -17.16
N PRO A 609 -4.66 -1.50 -17.16
CA PRO A 609 -5.50 -0.29 -17.28
C PRO A 609 -5.19 0.83 -16.31
N LEU A 610 -4.66 0.44 -15.15
CA LEU A 610 -4.45 1.27 -13.98
C LEU A 610 -3.00 1.76 -13.90
N ALA A 611 -2.19 1.51 -14.93
CA ALA A 611 -0.81 1.99 -15.03
C ALA A 611 -0.77 3.52 -14.91
N GLY A 612 -0.02 4.02 -13.92
CA GLY A 612 0.09 5.44 -13.62
C GLY A 612 -1.03 6.03 -12.74
N PHE A 613 -2.08 5.28 -12.41
CA PHE A 613 -3.14 5.73 -11.49
C PHE A 613 -2.85 5.34 -10.03
N PRO A 614 -3.33 6.14 -9.05
CA PRO A 614 -3.21 5.75 -7.67
C PRO A 614 -4.09 4.51 -7.42
N PRO A 615 -3.70 3.65 -6.47
CA PRO A 615 -4.48 2.47 -6.12
C PRO A 615 -5.79 2.84 -5.42
N PRO A 616 -6.88 2.07 -5.62
CA PRO A 616 -8.22 2.49 -5.22
C PRO A 616 -8.44 2.39 -3.71
N GLN A 617 -9.46 3.10 -3.24
CA GLN A 617 -10.10 2.81 -1.96
C GLN A 617 -11.16 1.71 -2.13
N SER A 618 -11.50 1.05 -1.03
CA SER A 618 -12.62 0.12 -0.97
C SER A 618 -13.92 0.78 -1.44
N VAL A 619 -14.75 0.01 -2.15
CA VAL A 619 -16.13 0.43 -2.46
C VAL A 619 -16.98 0.23 -1.23
N ILE A 620 -17.50 1.30 -0.62
CA ILE A 620 -18.19 1.26 0.68
C ILE A 620 -19.62 1.74 0.53
N LEU A 621 -20.59 0.91 0.93
CA LEU A 621 -21.99 1.28 1.13
C LEU A 621 -22.23 1.56 2.61
N LYS A 622 -22.88 2.68 2.94
CA LYS A 622 -23.18 3.07 4.32
C LYS A 622 -24.65 3.43 4.45
N CYS A 623 -25.34 2.85 5.42
CA CYS A 623 -26.65 3.33 5.89
C CYS A 623 -26.42 4.55 6.78
N VAL A 624 -27.03 5.70 6.46
CA VAL A 624 -26.86 6.95 7.19
C VAL A 624 -28.02 7.18 8.17
N GLU A 625 -29.23 6.83 7.74
CA GLU A 625 -30.46 6.96 8.52
C GLU A 625 -31.41 5.87 8.08
N GLU A 626 -31.84 5.05 9.01
CA GLU A 626 -32.85 4.01 8.84
C GLU A 626 -34.22 4.58 9.21
N THR A 627 -35.25 4.23 8.45
CA THR A 627 -36.62 4.75 8.63
C THR A 627 -37.51 3.82 9.45
N ASP A 628 -37.01 2.66 9.86
CA ASP A 628 -37.77 1.68 10.61
C ASP A 628 -38.00 2.03 12.07
N SER A 629 -39.16 1.60 12.56
CA SER A 629 -39.58 1.79 13.93
C SER A 629 -38.69 0.94 14.86
N PRO A 630 -38.24 1.45 16.02
CA PRO A 630 -37.42 0.69 17.00
C PRO A 630 -38.13 -0.54 17.62
N PHE A 631 -39.29 -0.93 17.09
CA PHE A 631 -40.11 -2.05 17.51
C PHE A 631 -40.39 -3.07 16.40
N ASP A 632 -39.98 -2.81 15.15
CA ASP A 632 -40.09 -3.81 14.09
C ASP A 632 -38.95 -4.82 14.17
N ILE A 633 -39.32 -6.10 14.09
CA ILE A 633 -38.42 -7.24 14.25
C ILE A 633 -38.17 -7.77 12.83
N GLY A 634 -37.43 -6.98 12.06
CA GLY A 634 -36.98 -7.26 10.70
C GLY A 634 -35.98 -6.18 10.35
N SER A 635 -34.70 -6.52 10.34
CA SER A 635 -33.63 -5.63 9.91
C SER A 635 -33.70 -5.42 8.40
N ASP A 636 -33.31 -4.24 7.91
CA ASP A 636 -33.30 -3.88 6.48
C ASP A 636 -32.80 -5.03 5.58
N ASP A 637 -33.71 -5.70 4.88
CA ASP A 637 -33.39 -6.82 3.99
C ASP A 637 -32.82 -6.27 2.65
N ILE A 638 -31.61 -5.72 2.67
CA ILE A 638 -31.05 -4.98 1.52
C ILE A 638 -30.35 -5.90 0.51
N ALA A 639 -30.83 -5.90 -0.72
CA ALA A 639 -30.11 -6.39 -1.88
C ALA A 639 -29.53 -5.24 -2.73
N VAL A 640 -28.39 -5.50 -3.38
CA VAL A 640 -27.69 -4.53 -4.22
C VAL A 640 -27.55 -5.08 -5.64
N GLN A 641 -27.97 -4.30 -6.63
CA GLN A 641 -27.75 -4.61 -8.03
C GLN A 641 -26.92 -3.51 -8.70
N MET A 642 -25.78 -3.88 -9.29
CA MET A 642 -24.97 -2.99 -10.10
C MET A 642 -25.26 -3.20 -11.58
N LEU A 643 -25.54 -2.11 -12.30
CA LEU A 643 -25.74 -2.06 -13.73
C LEU A 643 -24.67 -1.19 -14.39
N VAL A 644 -24.10 -1.69 -15.48
CA VAL A 644 -23.12 -1.01 -16.32
C VAL A 644 -23.69 -0.86 -17.70
N ASP A 645 -23.86 0.39 -18.16
CA ASP A 645 -24.48 0.71 -19.44
C ASP A 645 -25.80 -0.07 -19.66
N ASP A 646 -26.62 -0.14 -18.61
CA ASP A 646 -27.91 -0.84 -18.51
C ASP A 646 -27.85 -2.38 -18.42
N MET A 647 -26.66 -2.97 -18.33
CA MET A 647 -26.49 -4.41 -18.13
C MET A 647 -26.18 -4.73 -16.67
N SER A 648 -26.95 -5.64 -16.06
CA SER A 648 -26.67 -6.11 -14.70
C SER A 648 -25.38 -6.92 -14.67
N VAL A 649 -24.43 -6.50 -13.84
CA VAL A 649 -23.08 -7.10 -13.74
C VAL A 649 -22.79 -7.68 -12.37
N VAL A 650 -23.37 -7.10 -11.31
CA VAL A 650 -23.27 -7.60 -9.94
C VAL A 650 -24.67 -7.63 -9.34
N VAL A 651 -24.99 -8.73 -8.67
CA VAL A 651 -26.18 -8.87 -7.84
C VAL A 651 -25.70 -9.43 -6.52
N ILE A 652 -25.91 -8.68 -5.45
CA ILE A 652 -25.59 -9.05 -4.08
C ILE A 652 -26.91 -9.19 -3.35
N LYS A 653 -27.20 -10.39 -2.86
CA LYS A 653 -28.46 -10.63 -2.14
C LYS A 653 -28.33 -10.17 -0.69
N ASN A 654 -29.46 -9.87 -0.06
CA ASN A 654 -29.51 -9.58 1.37
C ASN A 654 -28.84 -10.69 2.21
N SER A 655 -29.11 -11.96 1.89
CA SER A 655 -28.47 -13.11 2.56
C SER A 655 -26.93 -13.12 2.48
N GLU A 656 -26.35 -12.37 1.56
CA GLU A 656 -24.90 -12.22 1.40
C GLU A 656 -24.37 -10.94 2.05
N LEU A 657 -25.12 -9.83 1.98
CA LEU A 657 -24.76 -8.54 2.59
C LEU A 657 -24.88 -8.54 4.12
N GLY A 658 -25.86 -9.27 4.65
CA GLY A 658 -26.19 -9.27 6.07
C GLY A 658 -26.87 -7.97 6.54
N GLU A 659 -27.18 -7.91 7.83
CA GLU A 659 -27.92 -6.80 8.44
C GLU A 659 -27.14 -5.47 8.40
N PHE A 660 -27.84 -4.37 8.17
CA PHE A 660 -27.31 -3.01 8.17
C PHE A 660 -27.75 -2.29 9.45
N ASP A 661 -26.81 -2.00 10.36
CA ASP A 661 -27.08 -1.04 11.42
C ASP A 661 -26.86 0.40 10.91
N THR A 662 -27.61 1.35 11.44
CA THR A 662 -27.39 2.79 11.20
C THR A 662 -25.92 3.16 11.42
N ASN A 663 -25.31 3.84 10.43
CA ASN A 663 -23.91 4.27 10.34
C ASN A 663 -22.83 3.18 10.13
N ALA A 664 -23.18 1.90 9.97
CA ALA A 664 -22.18 0.87 9.68
C ALA A 664 -21.72 0.91 8.20
N PRO A 665 -20.41 1.05 7.91
CA PRO A 665 -19.89 0.92 6.55
C PRO A 665 -19.78 -0.56 6.14
N ARG A 666 -20.18 -0.89 4.91
CA ARG A 666 -20.08 -2.22 4.32
C ARG A 666 -19.22 -2.18 3.04
N PRO A 667 -18.04 -2.81 3.04
CA PRO A 667 -17.22 -2.89 1.83
C PRO A 667 -17.81 -3.92 0.86
N LEU A 668 -18.05 -3.48 -0.38
CA LEU A 668 -18.61 -4.30 -1.46
C LEU A 668 -17.54 -4.98 -2.31
N ASP A 669 -16.25 -4.72 -2.05
CA ASP A 669 -15.12 -5.26 -2.80
C ASP A 669 -15.17 -6.78 -3.03
N PRO A 670 -15.64 -7.63 -2.08
CA PRO A 670 -15.68 -9.08 -2.28
C PRO A 670 -16.59 -9.54 -3.44
N TRP A 671 -17.60 -8.75 -3.81
CA TRP A 671 -18.57 -9.10 -4.85
C TRP A 671 -18.34 -8.35 -6.17
N ILE A 672 -17.58 -7.26 -6.12
CA ILE A 672 -17.34 -6.42 -7.30
C ILE A 672 -16.14 -6.98 -8.06
N PRO A 673 -16.28 -7.26 -9.37
CA PRO A 673 -15.15 -7.57 -10.23
C PRO A 673 -14.02 -6.55 -10.05
N SER A 674 -12.78 -7.05 -10.04
CA SER A 674 -11.55 -6.28 -9.90
C SER A 674 -11.53 -4.95 -10.66
N ILE A 675 -12.08 -4.93 -11.89
CA ILE A 675 -12.21 -3.75 -12.73
C ILE A 675 -13.58 -3.79 -13.42
N ILE A 676 -14.29 -2.67 -13.41
CA ILE A 676 -15.53 -2.42 -14.15
C ILE A 676 -15.32 -1.15 -14.99
N THR A 677 -15.68 -1.23 -16.26
CA THR A 677 -15.51 -0.14 -17.22
C THR A 677 -16.83 0.17 -17.91
N TYR A 678 -17.20 1.44 -17.96
CA TYR A 678 -18.47 1.90 -18.51
C TYR A 678 -18.30 3.16 -19.33
N VAL A 679 -19.19 3.40 -20.29
CA VAL A 679 -19.11 4.54 -21.21
C VAL A 679 -20.22 5.55 -20.94
N ASP A 680 -21.43 5.08 -20.64
CA ASP A 680 -22.60 5.94 -20.47
C ASP A 680 -22.87 6.18 -18.98
N ARG A 681 -23.06 5.10 -18.22
CA ARG A 681 -23.37 5.17 -16.79
C ARG A 681 -23.07 3.88 -16.03
N LEU A 682 -22.76 4.07 -14.75
CA LEU A 682 -22.77 3.04 -13.73
C LEU A 682 -23.96 3.34 -12.78
N GLN A 683 -24.84 2.36 -12.58
CA GLN A 683 -25.98 2.50 -11.68
C GLN A 683 -25.90 1.44 -10.58
N LEU A 684 -26.04 1.86 -9.33
CA LEU A 684 -26.30 0.97 -8.20
C LEU A 684 -27.77 1.08 -7.83
N LYS A 685 -28.49 -0.03 -7.83
CA LYS A 685 -29.84 -0.13 -7.25
C LYS A 685 -29.74 -0.77 -5.89
N ILE A 686 -30.31 -0.11 -4.90
CA ILE A 686 -30.47 -0.60 -3.55
C ILE A 686 -31.93 -1.03 -3.46
N VAL A 687 -32.16 -2.30 -3.16
CA VAL A 687 -33.50 -2.89 -3.11
C VAL A 687 -33.73 -3.35 -1.68
N GLU A 688 -34.78 -2.83 -1.09
CA GLU A 688 -35.30 -3.31 0.19
C GLU A 688 -36.24 -4.49 -0.11
N GLU A 689 -35.85 -5.68 0.33
CA GLU A 689 -36.59 -6.92 0.09
C GLU A 689 -37.68 -7.09 1.15
N ASP A 690 -38.70 -6.25 1.09
CA ASP A 690 -39.82 -6.28 2.02
C ASP A 690 -40.86 -7.37 1.72
N SER A 691 -41.57 -7.79 2.78
CA SER A 691 -42.59 -8.85 2.70
C SER A 691 -43.88 -8.45 1.96
N VAL A 692 -44.06 -7.17 1.61
CA VAL A 692 -45.31 -6.65 1.02
C VAL A 692 -45.10 -6.00 -0.35
N GLU A 693 -44.15 -5.08 -0.50
CA GLU A 693 -43.67 -4.52 -1.78
C GLU A 693 -42.20 -4.10 -1.65
N ASN A 694 -41.33 -4.46 -2.61
CA ASN A 694 -39.93 -4.03 -2.57
C ASN A 694 -39.81 -2.55 -2.90
N ASP A 695 -39.23 -1.77 -1.99
CA ASP A 695 -38.84 -0.40 -2.27
C ASP A 695 -37.43 -0.34 -2.89
N HIS A 696 -37.13 0.73 -3.62
CA HIS A 696 -35.85 0.84 -4.33
C HIS A 696 -35.28 2.26 -4.34
N GLY A 697 -34.02 2.35 -3.92
CA GLY A 697 -33.14 3.47 -4.16
C GLY A 697 -32.27 3.25 -5.39
N SER A 698 -31.84 4.32 -6.05
CA SER A 698 -30.83 4.23 -7.11
C SER A 698 -29.79 5.33 -7.02
N LEU A 699 -28.53 4.93 -7.11
CA LEU A 699 -27.36 5.79 -7.21
C LEU A 699 -26.85 5.73 -8.65
N GLU A 700 -26.79 6.87 -9.33
CA GLU A 700 -26.26 6.95 -10.69
C GLU A 700 -24.94 7.70 -10.71
N PHE A 701 -23.88 6.96 -11.06
CA PHE A 701 -22.55 7.48 -11.29
C PHE A 701 -22.41 7.82 -12.77
N ALA A 702 -22.31 9.12 -13.03
CA ALA A 702 -22.09 9.62 -14.37
C ALA A 702 -20.67 9.27 -14.87
N MET A 703 -20.37 9.58 -16.13
CA MET A 703 -18.99 9.54 -16.62
C MET A 703 -18.06 10.36 -15.70
N ALA A 704 -16.88 9.84 -15.38
CA ALA A 704 -15.90 10.51 -14.52
C ALA A 704 -15.60 11.95 -14.99
N ALA A 705 -15.60 12.21 -16.29
CA ALA A 705 -15.41 13.55 -16.86
C ALA A 705 -16.43 14.59 -16.34
N LYS A 706 -17.67 14.20 -15.98
CA LYS A 706 -18.71 15.12 -15.50
C LYS A 706 -18.51 15.56 -14.04
N TYR A 707 -17.84 14.76 -13.23
CA TYR A 707 -17.49 15.16 -11.85
C TYR A 707 -16.35 16.19 -11.82
N ARG A 708 -15.43 16.12 -12.80
CA ARG A 708 -14.26 17.00 -12.91
C ARG A 708 -14.58 18.44 -13.30
N SER A 709 -15.69 18.70 -13.98
CA SER A 709 -16.11 20.06 -14.33
C SER A 709 -16.67 20.86 -13.15
N GLY A 710 -16.48 20.39 -11.91
CA GLY A 710 -16.93 21.05 -10.68
C GLY A 710 -18.46 21.06 -10.49
N ALA A 711 -19.19 20.22 -11.24
CA ALA A 711 -20.63 20.32 -11.37
C ALA A 711 -21.44 19.49 -10.35
N ARG A 712 -20.79 18.66 -9.51
CA ARG A 712 -21.47 17.83 -8.49
C ARG A 712 -20.75 17.87 -7.13
N PRO A 713 -21.45 18.20 -6.03
CA PRO A 713 -20.98 17.97 -4.67
C PRO A 713 -20.68 16.47 -4.44
N GLY A 714 -19.65 16.14 -3.65
CA GLY A 714 -19.36 14.75 -3.26
C GLY A 714 -18.24 14.04 -4.04
N ALA A 715 -17.48 14.75 -4.88
CA ALA A 715 -16.30 14.21 -5.55
C ALA A 715 -15.00 14.86 -5.05
N THR A 716 -14.02 14.03 -4.68
CA THR A 716 -12.68 14.46 -4.24
C THR A 716 -11.64 13.94 -5.24
N PRO A 717 -10.88 14.80 -5.92
CA PRO A 717 -9.83 14.36 -6.83
C PRO A 717 -8.69 13.65 -6.10
N LEU A 718 -8.16 12.60 -6.73
CA LEU A 718 -6.94 11.90 -6.38
C LEU A 718 -5.95 12.07 -7.54
N ASP A 719 -4.71 12.46 -7.26
CA ASP A 719 -3.70 12.63 -8.30
C ASP A 719 -2.97 11.32 -8.64
N PRO A 720 -2.61 11.08 -9.92
CA PRO A 720 -3.07 11.80 -11.11
C PRO A 720 -4.40 11.26 -11.64
N GLY A 721 -5.46 12.08 -11.57
CA GLY A 721 -6.69 11.86 -12.32
C GLY A 721 -7.60 10.71 -11.86
N ALA A 722 -7.50 10.18 -10.66
CA ALA A 722 -8.56 9.39 -10.04
C ALA A 722 -9.49 10.32 -9.23
N MET A 723 -10.64 9.84 -8.77
CA MET A 723 -11.53 10.57 -7.87
C MET A 723 -12.24 9.62 -6.92
N ILE A 724 -12.36 10.02 -5.66
CA ILE A 724 -13.31 9.42 -4.73
C ILE A 724 -14.65 10.10 -4.97
N VAL A 725 -15.69 9.33 -5.26
CA VAL A 725 -17.04 9.84 -5.47
C VAL A 725 -17.97 9.22 -4.45
N THR A 726 -18.71 10.07 -3.74
CA THR A 726 -19.76 9.69 -2.81
C THR A 726 -21.10 10.19 -3.34
N GLU A 727 -22.02 9.27 -3.61
CA GLU A 727 -23.40 9.58 -4.00
C GLU A 727 -24.37 9.16 -2.88
N ARG A 728 -25.50 9.85 -2.78
CA ARG A 728 -26.55 9.62 -1.75
C ARG A 728 -27.87 9.23 -2.41
N ALA A 729 -28.54 8.23 -1.85
CA ALA A 729 -29.89 7.81 -2.23
C ALA A 729 -30.79 7.87 -1.00
N ASP A 730 -31.92 8.57 -1.14
CA ASP A 730 -32.98 8.64 -0.14
C ASP A 730 -34.21 7.92 -0.72
N PHE A 731 -34.75 6.94 0.01
CA PHE A 731 -35.99 6.25 -0.33
C PHE A 731 -36.74 5.84 0.97
N SER A 732 -37.86 5.14 0.85
CA SER A 732 -38.73 4.79 1.99
C SER A 732 -38.05 3.92 3.05
N GLY A 733 -37.11 3.04 2.66
CA GLY A 733 -36.23 2.27 3.55
C GLY A 733 -34.99 2.98 4.04
N GLY A 734 -34.87 4.30 3.83
CA GLY A 734 -33.86 5.12 4.49
C GLY A 734 -32.90 5.83 3.56
N THR A 735 -31.82 6.34 4.16
CA THR A 735 -30.75 7.09 3.51
C THR A 735 -29.50 6.26 3.40
N TYR A 736 -28.99 6.09 2.19
CA TYR A 736 -27.76 5.34 1.91
C TYR A 736 -26.75 6.20 1.16
N THR A 737 -25.47 6.02 1.47
CA THR A 737 -24.36 6.60 0.70
C THR A 737 -23.44 5.51 0.17
N LEU A 738 -22.96 5.68 -1.06
CA LEU A 738 -21.94 4.82 -1.64
C LEU A 738 -20.71 5.65 -1.99
N THR A 739 -19.57 5.24 -1.46
CA THR A 739 -18.25 5.83 -1.76
C THR A 739 -17.44 4.84 -2.60
N LEU A 740 -16.89 5.30 -3.71
CA LEU A 740 -16.05 4.48 -4.60
C LEU A 740 -14.97 5.32 -5.29
N THR A 741 -13.97 4.66 -5.88
CA THR A 741 -12.91 5.32 -6.66
C THR A 741 -13.18 5.17 -8.17
N LEU A 742 -13.23 6.29 -8.91
CA LEU A 742 -13.40 6.35 -10.36
C LEU A 742 -12.20 7.00 -11.05
N VAL A 743 -11.93 6.59 -12.29
CA VAL A 743 -10.94 7.22 -13.19
C VAL A 743 -11.57 7.62 -14.52
#